data_AF-J1H306-F1
#
_entry.id   AF-J1H306-F1
#
_cell.length_a   1.000
_cell.length_b   1.000
_cell.length_c   1.000
_cell.angle_alpha   90.00
_cell.angle_beta   90.00
_cell.angle_gamma   90.00
#
_symmetry.space_group_name_H-M   'P 1'
#
loop_
_entity.id
_entity.type
_entity.pdbx_description
1 polymer ?
#
loop_
_entity_poly.entity_id
_entity_poly.type
_entity_poly.pdbx_seq_one_letter_code
_entity_poly.pdbx_strand_id
1 'polypeptide(L)'
;MTKRFFSAVLSAAVTTAAFVNMMPVVMAAQATTTDKLNIRSGPGTSYEIVKTIDKGTAVETLDSGSSGWYKIKLADGTQGYCSSQYLQVLSSGSSSSSGSSASANTSGSSSTYGTLTLDTRSYTMAPGNIYDFRAKVEGMGLTQADVNVYSSRTGIATVTRVAGTDKYRVTAKGEGVCYVVAEVAGVHASIKITVQKGVKAWGESTRSISLLGDHPDRPSGGDTPSGGQTSAITLDTKSYQFASVGKVYQFLAKGIASGSSPTVTSSNPSVVSVSLKNANDPRGYLYEIKAVSAGSAVITVSSGSASAQLTATVPGSGGSGGQTGVITLDTKSYQFASVGKVYQFLAKGIASGSSPTVTSSNPSAVSVSLKNANDPRGYLYEIKAVSAGSAVITVSSGSASAQLTATVPGSGGSGGQTSAFTLDTSSYAFSSVGSVYQFLAKGIASGSSPTATSSDSSVVSVSLKNANDSRGYLYEIKAVSAGSAVITVTSGSFTAFLTATVSDSGGSGGGSTEITGARTTTDVNLRSEPNTNCSVLVTLSPGVVVTVLDTASYPDWTKVRTADGKVGYLYNDYIEYLYGNDGTQVSGLTLSHTSGTIPKGKSYYVKASVSPTGTAVTWTSSNTNVATVSNGFIYGNQPGSAVITAKAGSKTATCNVTVTAADPVKTAYTTPNVAGIGQQVELVAVTDNTRSSVRFVVSMNDGTTKTLDVGNYTTENSTNGNLAPNYTRVWKTAVTFSSPGTYQVAVYSSTGGSSYSSTGATTSSFVVSTQEKTSSTRENRRVSDEMLALIGKWEGYSAAVYPDTLANNIPTIGYGQTFGAGALFYNNQTKTEAWAQLLNSVNGSYTQAVNTFLANNNIKANQQNFDAMVSFSYNVGAGYWSGSSAFDIREIMLNSVVPPTIPAGGLSASATLNFDLFPSASSGGGRLTEVAASTSLQVLQTTVDASTKSVWYQVQTPDGTVGWARSGAIRFSNAASMQRDLSYTDAYAMATEWLRWNQAGGKVYAGLVYRRLGETKVFSFGNYTEADSANANYKKNTYGYTYPVSAQPYEQ
;
A
#
# COMPACT_ATOMS: atom_id res chain seq x y z
N MET A 1 1.69 -69.94 -23.95
CA MET A 1 1.97 -70.83 -22.81
C MET A 1 2.26 -69.97 -21.58
N THR A 2 1.65 -70.32 -20.43
CA THR A 2 2.16 -70.30 -19.04
C THR A 2 3.39 -69.42 -18.70
N LYS A 3 3.38 -68.46 -17.74
CA LYS A 3 3.01 -68.40 -16.29
C LYS A 3 4.21 -68.61 -15.32
N ARG A 4 4.54 -67.57 -14.52
CA ARG A 4 5.00 -67.60 -13.08
C ARG A 4 6.38 -68.25 -12.77
N PHE A 5 7.06 -68.08 -11.61
CA PHE A 5 7.17 -67.07 -10.52
C PHE A 5 8.34 -67.45 -9.56
N PHE A 6 8.97 -66.49 -8.83
CA PHE A 6 9.66 -66.63 -7.51
C PHE A 6 10.90 -67.58 -7.39
N SER A 7 11.75 -67.64 -6.34
CA SER A 7 12.31 -66.63 -5.38
C SER A 7 13.38 -67.27 -4.43
N ALA A 8 14.26 -66.45 -3.83
CA ALA A 8 15.14 -66.75 -2.65
C ALA A 8 16.29 -67.79 -2.89
N VAL A 9 17.34 -67.96 -2.06
CA VAL A 9 17.55 -67.83 -0.58
C VAL A 9 18.92 -67.17 -0.21
N LEU A 10 19.11 -66.89 1.08
CA LEU A 10 20.09 -66.03 1.79
C LEU A 10 21.32 -66.78 2.39
N SER A 11 22.51 -66.14 2.50
CA SER A 11 23.40 -66.16 3.71
C SER A 11 24.71 -65.33 3.63
N ALA A 12 25.03 -64.66 4.76
CA ALA A 12 26.30 -64.27 5.41
C ALA A 12 27.68 -64.31 4.67
N ALA A 13 28.69 -63.49 5.01
CA ALA A 13 28.81 -62.28 5.85
C ALA A 13 30.20 -61.61 5.62
N VAL A 14 30.37 -60.33 6.02
CA VAL A 14 31.67 -59.63 6.00
C VAL A 14 31.87 -58.84 7.30
N THR A 15 33.07 -58.91 7.88
CA THR A 15 33.46 -58.21 9.11
C THR A 15 33.93 -56.78 8.86
N THR A 16 33.54 -55.85 9.74
CA THR A 16 34.09 -54.49 9.80
C THR A 16 34.88 -54.32 11.11
N ALA A 17 36.03 -53.64 11.03
CA ALA A 17 36.84 -53.29 12.21
C ALA A 17 36.47 -51.88 12.69
N ALA A 18 36.36 -51.70 14.00
CA ALA A 18 35.92 -50.45 14.61
C ALA A 18 37.08 -49.55 15.06
N PHE A 19 36.94 -48.25 14.87
CA PHE A 19 37.71 -47.24 15.61
C PHE A 19 36.91 -46.81 16.85
N VAL A 20 37.48 -46.99 18.03
CA VAL A 20 36.89 -46.52 19.29
C VAL A 20 37.19 -45.03 19.44
N ASN A 21 36.15 -44.21 19.50
CA ASN A 21 36.26 -42.79 19.80
C ASN A 21 35.72 -42.56 21.22
N MET A 22 36.58 -42.12 22.15
CA MET A 22 36.16 -41.89 23.55
C MET A 22 35.20 -40.69 23.62
N MET A 23 34.05 -40.87 24.28
CA MET A 23 33.17 -39.74 24.59
C MET A 23 33.84 -38.79 25.58
N PRO A 24 33.72 -37.47 25.41
CA PRO A 24 34.17 -36.52 26.43
C PRO A 24 33.33 -36.70 27.70
N VAL A 25 33.98 -36.71 28.86
CA VAL A 25 33.30 -36.67 30.16
C VAL A 25 32.61 -35.32 30.29
N VAL A 26 31.29 -35.31 30.17
CA VAL A 26 30.47 -34.12 30.42
C VAL A 26 30.44 -33.90 31.93
N MET A 27 30.92 -32.74 32.39
CA MET A 27 30.95 -32.43 33.82
C MET A 27 29.54 -32.16 34.32
N ALA A 28 29.00 -33.08 35.12
CA ALA A 28 27.77 -32.86 35.86
C ALA A 28 28.00 -31.78 36.92
N ALA A 29 27.21 -30.72 36.89
CA ALA A 29 27.24 -29.64 37.88
C ALA A 29 25.93 -29.62 38.67
N GLN A 30 26.03 -29.28 39.96
CA GLN A 30 24.86 -29.02 40.79
C GLN A 30 24.33 -27.62 40.47
N ALA A 31 23.04 -27.55 40.12
CA ALA A 31 22.33 -26.30 39.89
C ALA A 31 21.06 -26.24 40.74
N THR A 32 20.55 -25.03 40.97
CA THR A 32 19.29 -24.81 41.71
C THR A 32 18.35 -23.93 40.89
N THR A 33 17.05 -24.24 40.89
CA THR A 33 16.05 -23.43 40.16
C THR A 33 15.84 -22.06 40.80
N THR A 34 15.94 -21.01 40.00
CA THR A 34 15.70 -19.63 40.46
C THR A 34 14.23 -19.23 40.37
N ASP A 35 13.37 -20.01 39.71
CA ASP A 35 11.91 -19.88 39.72
C ASP A 35 11.19 -21.23 39.49
N LYS A 36 9.85 -21.25 39.54
CA LYS A 36 9.04 -22.44 39.21
C LYS A 36 9.17 -22.76 37.71
N LEU A 37 9.61 -23.98 37.40
CA LEU A 37 10.22 -24.31 36.11
C LEU A 37 9.58 -25.56 35.47
N ASN A 38 9.27 -25.47 34.18
CA ASN A 38 8.75 -26.58 33.39
C ASN A 38 9.89 -27.38 32.74
N ILE A 39 9.94 -28.67 33.04
CA ILE A 39 10.86 -29.66 32.49
C ILE A 39 10.19 -30.31 31.28
N ARG A 40 10.87 -30.28 30.13
CA ARG A 40 10.29 -30.65 28.82
C ARG A 40 11.03 -31.83 28.16
N SER A 41 10.38 -32.48 27.20
CA SER A 41 10.95 -33.62 26.47
C SER A 41 12.09 -33.23 25.50
N GLY A 42 12.21 -31.94 25.16
CA GLY A 42 13.29 -31.39 24.33
C GLY A 42 13.60 -29.91 24.66
N PRO A 43 14.74 -29.38 24.17
CA PRO A 43 15.24 -28.04 24.50
C PRO A 43 14.47 -26.93 23.75
N GLY A 44 13.25 -26.64 24.21
CA GLY A 44 12.42 -25.56 23.67
C GLY A 44 11.00 -25.54 24.23
N THR A 45 10.32 -24.39 24.16
CA THR A 45 8.93 -24.24 24.65
C THR A 45 7.88 -24.99 23.81
N SER A 46 8.25 -25.44 22.61
CA SER A 46 7.41 -26.25 21.72
C SER A 46 7.39 -27.75 22.08
N TYR A 47 8.28 -28.21 22.96
CA TYR A 47 8.30 -29.60 23.42
C TYR A 47 7.37 -29.79 24.62
N GLU A 48 6.75 -30.97 24.72
CA GLU A 48 5.80 -31.31 25.77
C GLU A 48 6.41 -31.18 27.18
N ILE A 49 5.59 -30.78 28.15
CA ILE A 49 5.99 -30.66 29.55
C ILE A 49 5.91 -32.05 30.19
N VAL A 50 7.08 -32.59 30.57
CA VAL A 50 7.22 -33.89 31.25
C VAL A 50 6.93 -33.74 32.75
N LYS A 51 7.34 -32.61 33.35
CA LYS A 51 7.12 -32.30 34.78
C LYS A 51 7.24 -30.80 35.03
N THR A 52 6.66 -30.32 36.13
CA THR A 52 6.93 -28.97 36.68
C THR A 52 7.60 -29.13 38.03
N ILE A 53 8.62 -28.31 38.31
CA ILE A 53 9.33 -28.26 39.60
C ILE A 53 9.29 -26.84 40.16
N ASP A 54 9.38 -26.71 41.48
CA ASP A 54 9.30 -25.43 42.17
C ASP A 54 10.66 -24.72 42.33
N LYS A 55 10.61 -23.44 42.66
CA LYS A 55 11.79 -22.61 42.95
C LYS A 55 12.61 -23.18 44.12
N GLY A 56 13.93 -23.19 44.01
CA GLY A 56 14.83 -23.77 45.02
C GLY A 56 15.04 -25.28 44.89
N THR A 57 14.53 -25.92 43.84
CA THR A 57 14.77 -27.36 43.58
C THR A 57 16.20 -27.56 43.08
N ALA A 58 16.96 -28.43 43.75
CA ALA A 58 18.29 -28.84 43.30
C ALA A 58 18.21 -29.86 42.15
N VAL A 59 19.04 -29.68 41.12
CA VAL A 59 19.06 -30.50 39.89
C VAL A 59 20.48 -30.74 39.40
N GLU A 60 20.72 -31.89 38.80
CA GLU A 60 22.00 -32.27 38.18
C GLU A 60 21.96 -31.88 36.69
N THR A 61 22.87 -31.02 36.22
CA THR A 61 22.96 -30.67 34.79
C THR A 61 23.72 -31.75 34.03
N LEU A 62 23.10 -32.36 33.02
CA LEU A 62 23.67 -33.44 32.20
C LEU A 62 24.33 -32.96 30.90
N ASP A 63 24.25 -31.67 30.58
CA ASP A 63 24.97 -31.04 29.48
C ASP A 63 25.49 -29.64 29.86
N SER A 64 26.24 -29.02 28.95
CA SER A 64 26.83 -27.69 29.13
C SER A 64 25.90 -26.53 28.73
N GLY A 65 24.60 -26.76 28.57
CA GLY A 65 23.61 -25.68 28.41
C GLY A 65 23.54 -25.06 27.02
N SER A 66 23.47 -25.87 25.96
CA SER A 66 23.44 -25.37 24.59
C SER A 66 22.14 -24.62 24.26
N SER A 67 22.23 -23.53 23.49
CA SER A 67 21.07 -22.76 22.99
C SER A 67 20.11 -22.20 24.06
N GLY A 68 20.57 -22.01 25.30
CA GLY A 68 19.75 -21.45 26.39
C GLY A 68 18.85 -22.46 27.12
N TRP A 69 19.14 -23.75 26.95
CA TRP A 69 18.49 -24.86 27.64
C TRP A 69 19.54 -25.85 28.17
N TYR A 70 19.38 -26.30 29.41
CA TYR A 70 20.14 -27.41 29.97
C TYR A 70 19.29 -28.69 29.88
N LYS A 71 19.93 -29.81 29.57
CA LYS A 71 19.41 -31.12 29.99
C LYS A 71 19.71 -31.29 31.48
N ILE A 72 18.71 -31.70 32.26
CA ILE A 72 18.85 -31.96 33.69
C ILE A 72 18.35 -33.35 34.07
N LYS A 73 18.70 -33.76 35.29
CA LYS A 73 18.18 -34.93 36.00
C LYS A 73 17.72 -34.51 37.40
N LEU A 74 16.53 -34.98 37.78
CA LEU A 74 15.95 -34.82 39.11
C LEU A 74 16.38 -35.96 40.04
N ALA A 75 16.23 -35.76 41.35
CA ALA A 75 16.58 -36.76 42.36
C ALA A 75 15.76 -38.07 42.24
N ASP A 76 14.56 -38.03 41.65
CA ASP A 76 13.73 -39.19 41.34
C ASP A 76 14.14 -39.94 40.05
N GLY A 77 15.21 -39.49 39.38
CA GLY A 77 15.71 -40.06 38.13
C GLY A 77 15.10 -39.49 36.85
N THR A 78 14.04 -38.67 36.94
CA THR A 78 13.41 -38.03 35.77
C THR A 78 14.42 -37.14 35.05
N GLN A 79 14.56 -37.33 33.73
CA GLN A 79 15.37 -36.46 32.87
C GLN A 79 14.49 -35.61 31.95
N GLY A 80 14.98 -34.41 31.63
CA GLY A 80 14.36 -33.54 30.63
C GLY A 80 15.13 -32.23 30.48
N TYR A 81 14.58 -31.30 29.72
CA TYR A 81 15.22 -30.02 29.40
C TYR A 81 14.49 -28.85 30.06
N CYS A 82 15.24 -27.86 30.55
CA CYS A 82 14.70 -26.61 31.06
C CYS A 82 15.61 -25.42 30.70
N SER A 83 15.04 -24.20 30.69
CA SER A 83 15.79 -23.04 30.20
C SER A 83 16.83 -22.56 31.20
N SER A 84 18.05 -22.27 30.72
CA SER A 84 19.21 -21.92 31.54
C SER A 84 19.05 -20.62 32.33
N GLN A 85 18.21 -19.69 31.86
CA GLN A 85 17.92 -18.44 32.57
C GLN A 85 17.28 -18.65 33.96
N TYR A 86 16.74 -19.85 34.21
CA TYR A 86 16.09 -20.22 35.49
C TYR A 86 16.91 -21.22 36.32
N LEU A 87 18.21 -21.41 36.01
CA LEU A 87 19.13 -22.25 36.77
C LEU A 87 20.36 -21.46 37.23
N GLN A 88 20.63 -21.50 38.53
CA GLN A 88 21.89 -21.03 39.09
C GLN A 88 22.85 -22.22 39.25
N VAL A 89 23.89 -22.25 38.41
CA VAL A 89 24.97 -23.28 38.46
C VAL A 89 26.03 -22.86 39.48
N LEU A 90 26.45 -23.79 40.33
CA LEU A 90 27.43 -23.52 41.40
C LEU A 90 28.86 -23.86 40.92
N SER A 91 29.59 -22.83 40.46
CA SER A 91 30.94 -22.96 39.88
C SER A 91 32.04 -22.43 40.82
N SER A 92 33.01 -23.26 41.16
CA SER A 92 34.21 -22.88 41.94
C SER A 92 35.17 -21.99 41.13
N GLY A 93 35.84 -21.02 41.78
CA GLY A 93 36.67 -20.02 41.09
C GLY A 93 38.07 -19.76 41.67
N SER A 94 38.87 -18.98 40.95
CA SER A 94 40.20 -18.40 41.27
C SER A 94 40.55 -17.42 40.11
N SER A 95 40.81 -16.11 40.30
CA SER A 95 42.00 -15.42 40.88
C SER A 95 43.26 -15.53 39.99
N SER A 96 44.13 -14.51 39.77
CA SER A 96 44.32 -13.18 40.40
C SER A 96 45.30 -12.27 39.60
N SER A 97 45.29 -10.94 39.85
CA SER A 97 46.44 -9.95 39.85
C SER A 97 47.39 -9.82 38.62
N SER A 98 48.07 -8.71 38.28
CA SER A 98 48.16 -7.26 38.63
C SER A 98 49.11 -6.61 37.57
N GLY A 99 49.41 -5.31 37.42
CA GLY A 99 49.27 -4.03 38.14
C GLY A 99 50.03 -2.94 37.30
N SER A 100 50.49 -1.76 37.73
CA SER A 100 50.30 -0.90 38.92
C SER A 100 50.99 0.48 38.71
N SER A 101 50.38 1.60 39.17
CA SER A 101 50.96 2.98 39.25
C SER A 101 51.22 3.74 37.93
N ALA A 102 51.26 5.08 37.85
CA ALA A 102 51.22 6.15 38.88
C ALA A 102 50.40 7.40 38.43
N SER A 103 50.34 8.45 39.27
CA SER A 103 49.46 9.63 39.12
C SER A 103 50.17 10.90 38.62
N ALA A 104 49.45 11.72 37.83
CA ALA A 104 49.66 13.17 37.71
C ALA A 104 48.32 13.86 37.37
N ASN A 105 48.14 15.12 37.81
CA ASN A 105 46.91 15.89 37.63
C ASN A 105 47.12 17.06 36.64
N THR A 106 46.32 17.11 35.58
CA THR A 106 46.29 18.24 34.64
C THR A 106 44.86 18.50 34.16
N SER A 107 44.37 19.72 34.36
CA SER A 107 43.06 20.15 33.86
C SER A 107 43.10 20.34 32.34
N GLY A 108 42.66 19.33 31.59
CA GLY A 108 42.45 19.39 30.15
C GLY A 108 41.09 18.79 29.80
N SER A 109 40.26 19.52 29.04
CA SER A 109 38.97 18.99 28.59
C SER A 109 39.20 17.93 27.51
N SER A 110 39.19 16.65 27.90
CA SER A 110 39.32 15.53 26.97
C SER A 110 37.96 15.21 26.36
N SER A 111 37.46 16.09 25.49
CA SER A 111 36.26 15.85 24.69
C SER A 111 36.47 14.63 23.79
N THR A 112 35.76 13.54 24.06
CA THR A 112 35.85 12.29 23.30
C THR A 112 35.04 12.42 22.01
N TYR A 113 35.68 12.84 20.90
CA TYR A 113 35.00 13.08 19.62
C TYR A 113 35.52 12.21 18.46
N GLY A 114 34.66 11.90 17.50
CA GLY A 114 34.99 11.02 16.37
C GLY A 114 33.79 10.61 15.52
N THR A 115 33.93 9.51 14.79
CA THR A 115 32.86 8.86 14.04
C THR A 115 32.87 7.34 14.25
N LEU A 116 31.69 6.72 14.30
CA LEU A 116 31.48 5.28 14.08
C LEU A 116 30.99 5.11 12.64
N THR A 117 31.72 4.33 11.83
CA THR A 117 31.34 4.02 10.45
C THR A 117 31.16 2.51 10.25
N LEU A 118 29.96 2.12 9.81
CA LEU A 118 29.73 0.80 9.22
C LEU A 118 29.85 0.89 7.70
N ASP A 119 30.51 -0.07 7.05
CA ASP A 119 30.63 -0.12 5.58
C ASP A 119 29.39 -0.71 4.87
N THR A 120 28.39 -1.14 5.64
CA THR A 120 27.24 -1.91 5.17
C THR A 120 25.96 -1.48 5.91
N ARG A 121 24.80 -1.55 5.23
CA ARG A 121 23.47 -1.20 5.80
C ARG A 121 22.52 -2.40 5.89
N SER A 122 22.60 -3.33 4.95
CA SER A 122 21.86 -4.59 5.03
C SER A 122 22.61 -5.72 4.32
N TYR A 123 22.36 -6.96 4.72
CA TYR A 123 22.93 -8.13 4.07
C TYR A 123 22.00 -9.34 4.15
N THR A 124 21.86 -10.05 3.03
CA THR A 124 21.00 -11.22 2.87
C THR A 124 21.85 -12.44 2.55
N MET A 125 21.65 -13.57 3.23
CA MET A 125 22.43 -14.81 3.01
C MET A 125 21.67 -16.09 3.37
N ALA A 126 22.20 -17.25 2.97
CA ALA A 126 21.68 -18.55 3.37
C ALA A 126 22.13 -18.95 4.79
N PRO A 127 21.37 -19.78 5.53
CA PRO A 127 21.84 -20.40 6.78
C PRO A 127 23.19 -21.11 6.59
N GLY A 128 24.10 -20.95 7.55
CA GLY A 128 25.47 -21.49 7.47
C GLY A 128 26.48 -20.57 6.79
N ASN A 129 26.06 -19.59 5.99
CA ASN A 129 26.97 -18.62 5.40
C ASN A 129 27.55 -17.64 6.44
N ILE A 130 28.71 -17.07 6.12
CA ILE A 130 29.35 -16.00 6.88
C ILE A 130 29.45 -14.72 6.05
N TYR A 131 29.53 -13.59 6.75
CA TYR A 131 29.75 -12.28 6.15
C TYR A 131 30.54 -11.36 7.09
N ASP A 132 31.63 -10.78 6.59
CA ASP A 132 32.50 -9.88 7.35
C ASP A 132 32.27 -8.43 6.90
N PHE A 133 31.71 -7.61 7.79
CA PHE A 133 31.60 -6.15 7.62
C PHE A 133 32.63 -5.42 8.47
N ARG A 134 32.90 -4.14 8.19
CA ARG A 134 33.71 -3.28 9.07
C ARG A 134 32.84 -2.41 9.95
N ALA A 135 33.24 -2.28 11.21
CA ALA A 135 32.73 -1.27 12.12
C ALA A 135 33.91 -0.47 12.66
N LYS A 136 34.30 0.59 11.94
CA LYS A 136 35.49 1.39 12.26
C LYS A 136 35.11 2.57 13.15
N VAL A 137 35.88 2.81 14.20
CA VAL A 137 35.85 4.07 14.96
C VAL A 137 37.08 4.92 14.62
N GLU A 138 36.87 6.22 14.37
CA GLU A 138 37.93 7.18 14.06
C GLU A 138 37.70 8.45 14.88
N GLY A 139 38.60 8.77 15.82
CA GLY A 139 38.40 9.88 16.76
C GLY A 139 39.50 10.02 17.81
N MET A 140 39.40 11.05 18.64
CA MET A 140 40.27 11.29 19.78
C MET A 140 39.65 10.70 21.05
N GLY A 141 40.38 9.83 21.74
CA GLY A 141 39.94 9.20 23.00
C GLY A 141 39.07 7.94 22.86
N LEU A 142 38.88 7.40 21.65
CA LEU A 142 38.21 6.10 21.43
C LEU A 142 39.12 5.14 20.66
N THR A 143 38.98 3.85 20.95
CA THR A 143 39.71 2.77 20.30
C THR A 143 38.76 1.73 19.70
N GLN A 144 39.30 0.90 18.80
CA GLN A 144 38.54 -0.22 18.24
C GLN A 144 38.19 -1.31 19.27
N ALA A 145 38.63 -1.21 20.53
CA ALA A 145 38.18 -2.07 21.64
C ALA A 145 36.84 -1.63 22.24
N ASP A 146 36.49 -0.35 22.13
CA ASP A 146 35.33 0.26 22.79
C ASP A 146 34.01 0.07 22.00
N VAL A 147 34.10 -0.47 20.79
CA VAL A 147 32.95 -0.76 19.92
C VAL A 147 32.36 -2.12 20.27
N ASN A 148 31.29 -2.13 21.05
CA ASN A 148 30.46 -3.31 21.31
C ASN A 148 29.66 -3.67 20.06
N VAL A 149 29.61 -4.95 19.66
CA VAL A 149 28.86 -5.40 18.48
C VAL A 149 28.10 -6.68 18.79
N TYR A 150 26.78 -6.64 18.63
CA TYR A 150 25.87 -7.74 18.97
C TYR A 150 24.76 -7.93 17.93
N SER A 151 24.08 -9.08 17.97
CA SER A 151 22.92 -9.37 17.13
C SER A 151 21.65 -9.38 17.97
N SER A 152 20.62 -8.66 17.53
CA SER A 152 19.32 -8.60 18.22
C SER A 152 18.57 -9.93 18.23
N ARG A 153 18.93 -10.90 17.37
CA ARG A 153 18.38 -12.27 17.34
C ARG A 153 19.47 -13.26 16.96
N THR A 154 20.26 -13.69 17.93
CA THR A 154 21.40 -14.61 17.76
C THR A 154 21.04 -15.95 17.07
N GLY A 155 19.81 -16.44 17.26
CA GLY A 155 19.30 -17.63 16.57
C GLY A 155 19.07 -17.47 15.06
N ILE A 156 19.07 -16.25 14.53
CA ILE A 156 19.03 -15.95 13.09
C ILE A 156 20.45 -15.73 12.58
N ALA A 157 21.22 -14.85 13.22
CA ALA A 157 22.65 -14.74 12.99
C ALA A 157 23.40 -14.35 14.25
N THR A 158 24.55 -14.99 14.51
CA THR A 158 25.52 -14.61 15.54
C THR A 158 26.56 -13.66 14.96
N VAL A 159 27.15 -12.77 15.76
CA VAL A 159 28.31 -11.96 15.35
C VAL A 159 29.50 -12.23 16.26
N THR A 160 30.72 -12.24 15.70
CA THR A 160 31.98 -12.29 16.46
C THR A 160 32.98 -11.30 15.88
N ARG A 161 33.85 -10.72 16.71
CA ARG A 161 34.94 -9.85 16.22
C ARG A 161 36.04 -10.70 15.59
N VAL A 162 36.54 -10.29 14.42
CA VAL A 162 37.68 -10.95 13.78
C VAL A 162 38.97 -10.41 14.41
N ALA A 163 39.65 -11.26 15.17
CA ALA A 163 40.84 -10.89 15.97
C ALA A 163 41.92 -10.21 15.11
N GLY A 164 42.53 -9.15 15.66
CA GLY A 164 43.53 -8.34 14.96
C GLY A 164 43.00 -7.39 13.88
N THR A 165 41.68 -7.20 13.74
CA THR A 165 41.09 -6.38 12.66
C THR A 165 39.97 -5.43 13.12
N ASP A 166 39.51 -4.61 12.18
CA ASP A 166 38.31 -3.74 12.24
C ASP A 166 37.01 -4.45 11.80
N LYS A 167 37.08 -5.77 11.56
CA LYS A 167 35.98 -6.57 11.00
C LYS A 167 35.19 -7.37 12.05
N TYR A 168 33.91 -7.52 11.76
CA TYR A 168 32.98 -8.31 12.55
C TYR A 168 32.28 -9.33 11.63
N ARG A 169 32.39 -10.61 12.01
CA ARG A 169 31.88 -11.76 11.26
C ARG A 169 30.47 -12.10 11.71
N VAL A 170 29.50 -11.78 10.87
CA VAL A 170 28.14 -12.32 10.96
C VAL A 170 28.18 -13.77 10.47
N THR A 171 27.52 -14.68 11.19
CA THR A 171 27.32 -16.09 10.79
C THR A 171 25.84 -16.41 10.86
N ALA A 172 25.23 -16.71 9.72
CA ALA A 172 23.82 -17.09 9.64
C ALA A 172 23.56 -18.47 10.26
N LYS A 173 22.47 -18.59 11.01
CA LYS A 173 22.10 -19.79 11.79
C LYS A 173 20.70 -20.30 11.40
N GLY A 174 19.70 -19.43 11.44
CA GLY A 174 18.29 -19.76 11.22
C GLY A 174 17.59 -18.69 10.39
N GLU A 175 16.48 -19.05 9.76
CA GLU A 175 15.78 -18.18 8.81
C GLU A 175 15.01 -17.05 9.51
N GLY A 176 15.00 -15.85 8.91
CA GLY A 176 14.33 -14.66 9.42
C GLY A 176 15.17 -13.38 9.28
N VAL A 177 14.70 -12.29 9.89
CA VAL A 177 15.41 -10.99 9.94
C VAL A 177 15.91 -10.71 11.36
N CYS A 178 17.15 -10.24 11.48
CA CYS A 178 17.72 -9.68 12.70
C CYS A 178 18.52 -8.40 12.38
N TYR A 179 18.95 -7.68 13.41
CA TYR A 179 19.82 -6.51 13.26
C TYR A 179 21.12 -6.75 14.00
N VAL A 180 22.25 -6.52 13.33
CA VAL A 180 23.55 -6.48 13.98
C VAL A 180 23.84 -5.02 14.31
N VAL A 181 23.95 -4.72 15.60
CA VAL A 181 24.13 -3.37 16.13
C VAL A 181 25.59 -3.22 16.56
N ALA A 182 26.21 -2.10 16.21
CA ALA A 182 27.49 -1.66 16.72
C ALA A 182 27.28 -0.38 17.54
N GLU A 183 27.86 -0.33 18.74
CA GLU A 183 27.60 0.70 19.74
C GLU A 183 28.91 1.13 20.40
N VAL A 184 29.12 2.44 20.53
CA VAL A 184 30.24 3.03 21.26
C VAL A 184 29.81 4.37 21.86
N ALA A 185 30.17 4.62 23.13
CA ALA A 185 29.85 5.86 23.85
C ALA A 185 28.35 6.30 23.78
N GLY A 186 27.42 5.34 23.78
CA GLY A 186 25.96 5.60 23.72
C GLY A 186 25.40 5.90 22.33
N VAL A 187 26.24 5.95 21.29
CA VAL A 187 25.83 6.10 19.89
C VAL A 187 25.90 4.74 19.21
N HIS A 188 24.87 4.40 18.42
CA HIS A 188 24.78 3.11 17.74
C HIS A 188 24.48 3.25 16.24
N ALA A 189 25.04 2.33 15.46
CA ALA A 189 24.73 2.09 14.06
C ALA A 189 24.32 0.61 13.88
N SER A 190 23.56 0.25 12.84
CA SER A 190 23.13 -1.14 12.67
C SER A 190 22.96 -1.60 11.22
N ILE A 191 23.07 -2.91 11.03
CA ILE A 191 22.94 -3.62 9.77
C ILE A 191 21.75 -4.57 9.83
N LYS A 192 20.82 -4.46 8.88
CA LYS A 192 19.72 -5.42 8.74
C LYS A 192 20.21 -6.72 8.10
N ILE A 193 20.29 -7.80 8.87
CA ILE A 193 20.66 -9.13 8.38
C ILE A 193 19.40 -9.96 8.09
N THR A 194 19.32 -10.52 6.89
CA THR A 194 18.21 -11.40 6.46
C THR A 194 18.75 -12.78 6.10
N VAL A 195 18.22 -13.82 6.73
CA VAL A 195 18.65 -15.22 6.51
C VAL A 195 17.49 -16.02 5.94
N GLN A 196 17.73 -16.76 4.84
CA GLN A 196 16.70 -17.56 4.15
C GLN A 196 17.36 -18.59 3.24
N LYS A 197 16.81 -19.81 3.15
CA LYS A 197 17.37 -20.89 2.31
C LYS A 197 17.27 -20.56 0.82
N GLY A 198 18.16 -21.15 0.03
CA GLY A 198 18.15 -21.08 -1.43
C GLY A 198 18.58 -19.74 -2.03
N VAL A 199 18.85 -18.70 -1.24
CA VAL A 199 19.29 -17.40 -1.78
C VAL A 199 20.80 -17.31 -1.95
N LYS A 200 21.22 -16.63 -3.01
CA LYS A 200 22.60 -16.15 -3.18
C LYS A 200 22.82 -14.98 -2.23
N ALA A 201 24.01 -14.90 -1.63
CA ALA A 201 24.34 -13.82 -0.69
C ALA A 201 24.50 -12.48 -1.42
N TRP A 202 23.89 -11.42 -0.89
CA TRP A 202 23.90 -10.05 -1.44
C TRP A 202 23.51 -9.03 -0.36
N GLY A 203 24.03 -7.80 -0.42
CA GLY A 203 23.71 -6.75 0.54
C GLY A 203 24.06 -5.34 0.07
N GLU A 204 23.51 -4.35 0.79
CA GLU A 204 23.69 -2.92 0.55
C GLU A 204 25.00 -2.43 1.22
N SER A 205 26.07 -2.32 0.42
CA SER A 205 27.30 -1.61 0.79
C SER A 205 27.03 -0.11 0.84
N THR A 206 27.26 0.54 1.99
CA THR A 206 27.18 2.01 2.15
C THR A 206 27.71 2.43 3.52
N ARG A 207 28.30 3.62 3.60
CA ARG A 207 28.86 4.17 4.84
C ARG A 207 27.76 4.70 5.75
N SER A 208 27.33 3.88 6.71
CA SER A 208 26.47 4.34 7.81
C SER A 208 27.36 5.01 8.87
N ILE A 209 27.42 6.34 8.83
CA ILE A 209 28.27 7.17 9.71
C ILE A 209 27.42 7.70 10.87
N SER A 210 27.95 7.66 12.08
CA SER A 210 27.36 8.28 13.28
C SER A 210 28.44 9.08 14.02
N LEU A 211 28.15 10.34 14.32
CA LEU A 211 29.11 11.26 14.96
C LEU A 211 29.15 11.02 16.47
N LEU A 212 30.34 11.15 17.05
CA LEU A 212 30.67 10.93 18.46
C LEU A 212 31.23 12.23 19.02
N GLY A 213 30.81 12.62 20.22
CA GLY A 213 31.26 13.86 20.88
C GLY A 213 31.10 15.11 20.01
N ASP A 214 31.88 16.15 20.30
CA ASP A 214 31.82 17.45 19.62
C ASP A 214 32.69 17.48 18.35
N HIS A 215 32.44 16.51 17.46
CA HIS A 215 33.08 16.43 16.14
C HIS A 215 32.82 17.73 15.34
N PRO A 216 33.79 18.27 14.58
CA PRO A 216 33.62 19.56 13.88
C PRO A 216 32.44 19.59 12.87
N ASP A 217 32.11 18.45 12.25
CA ASP A 217 30.93 18.31 11.38
C ASP A 217 29.62 18.00 12.14
N ARG A 218 29.62 17.94 13.48
CA ARG A 218 28.39 17.84 14.26
C ARG A 218 27.70 19.21 14.22
N PRO A 219 26.45 19.32 13.74
CA PRO A 219 25.72 20.57 13.79
C PRO A 219 25.60 21.00 15.26
N SER A 220 26.07 22.21 15.56
CA SER A 220 26.25 22.70 16.93
C SER A 220 24.95 22.59 17.74
N GLY A 221 24.99 21.74 18.78
CA GLY A 221 24.00 21.72 19.84
C GLY A 221 24.61 22.41 21.05
N GLY A 222 23.98 23.49 21.53
CA GLY A 222 24.38 24.12 22.78
C GLY A 222 23.87 23.30 23.97
N ASP A 223 24.77 22.88 24.86
CA ASP A 223 24.41 22.33 26.17
C ASP A 223 23.72 23.39 27.05
N THR A 224 22.88 22.91 27.97
CA THR A 224 22.04 23.77 28.83
C THR A 224 22.82 24.43 29.97
N PRO A 225 22.82 25.78 30.08
CA PRO A 225 22.93 26.44 31.37
C PRO A 225 21.59 26.34 32.12
N SER A 226 21.60 26.44 33.45
CA SER A 226 20.38 26.51 34.26
C SER A 226 19.69 27.87 34.09
N GLY A 227 18.69 27.95 33.21
CA GLY A 227 17.88 29.14 32.96
C GLY A 227 17.14 29.02 31.64
N GLY A 228 15.81 29.04 31.66
CA GLY A 228 15.01 28.65 30.50
C GLY A 228 14.77 29.76 29.48
N GLN A 229 14.87 29.42 28.19
CA GLN A 229 14.00 30.00 27.16
C GLN A 229 13.76 28.99 26.01
N THR A 230 12.79 29.29 25.14
CA THR A 230 12.11 28.30 24.29
C THR A 230 12.82 27.97 22.99
N SER A 231 13.02 26.68 22.71
CA SER A 231 13.32 26.20 21.36
C SER A 231 12.15 26.46 20.39
N ALA A 232 12.45 26.74 19.12
CA ALA A 232 11.43 26.92 18.09
C ALA A 232 10.83 25.57 17.65
N ILE A 233 9.50 25.50 17.56
CA ILE A 233 8.80 24.32 17.04
C ILE A 233 9.04 24.23 15.53
N THR A 234 9.32 23.03 15.03
CA THR A 234 9.46 22.75 13.59
C THR A 234 8.60 21.57 13.20
N LEU A 235 7.96 21.65 12.02
CA LEU A 235 7.14 20.59 11.45
C LEU A 235 7.89 19.95 10.27
N ASP A 236 7.73 18.63 10.08
CA ASP A 236 8.35 17.90 8.97
C ASP A 236 7.68 18.13 7.61
N THR A 237 6.52 18.82 7.58
CA THR A 237 5.88 19.34 6.37
C THR A 237 5.34 20.75 6.58
N LYS A 238 5.13 21.48 5.47
CA LYS A 238 4.57 22.85 5.46
C LYS A 238 3.12 22.92 4.97
N SER A 239 2.62 21.88 4.30
CA SER A 239 1.22 21.84 3.82
C SER A 239 0.75 20.43 3.44
N TYR A 240 -0.57 20.28 3.32
CA TYR A 240 -1.23 19.11 2.75
C TYR A 240 -2.29 19.52 1.73
N GLN A 241 -2.36 18.78 0.62
CA GLN A 241 -3.49 18.80 -0.30
C GLN A 241 -4.15 17.42 -0.24
N PHE A 242 -5.36 17.35 0.32
CA PHE A 242 -6.11 16.10 0.45
C PHE A 242 -6.84 15.81 -0.87
N ALA A 243 -6.76 14.58 -1.37
CA ALA A 243 -7.45 14.21 -2.62
C ALA A 243 -8.99 14.20 -2.49
N SER A 244 -9.51 13.98 -1.28
CA SER A 244 -10.94 14.01 -0.96
C SER A 244 -11.16 14.20 0.54
N VAL A 245 -12.42 14.47 0.91
CA VAL A 245 -12.92 14.27 2.27
C VAL A 245 -12.65 12.82 2.73
N GLY A 246 -12.44 12.62 4.04
CA GLY A 246 -12.24 11.32 4.68
C GLY A 246 -10.79 10.81 4.70
N LYS A 247 -9.88 11.39 3.94
CA LYS A 247 -8.45 11.00 3.90
C LYS A 247 -7.69 11.48 5.14
N VAL A 248 -6.64 10.73 5.51
CA VAL A 248 -5.85 10.91 6.74
C VAL A 248 -4.36 10.87 6.40
N TYR A 249 -3.57 11.77 7.01
CA TYR A 249 -2.11 11.79 6.98
C TYR A 249 -1.54 12.02 8.40
N GLN A 250 -0.23 11.94 8.56
CA GLN A 250 0.47 12.20 9.83
C GLN A 250 1.67 13.13 9.60
N PHE A 251 1.93 14.02 10.55
CA PHE A 251 3.07 14.94 10.57
C PHE A 251 3.69 15.00 11.98
N LEU A 252 4.96 15.41 12.05
CA LEU A 252 5.78 15.33 13.25
C LEU A 252 6.23 16.73 13.69
N ALA A 253 5.94 17.10 14.94
CA ALA A 253 6.39 18.35 15.54
C ALA A 253 7.63 18.12 16.42
N LYS A 254 8.71 18.84 16.11
CA LYS A 254 10.01 18.79 16.78
C LYS A 254 10.31 20.10 17.50
N GLY A 255 11.27 20.09 18.42
CA GLY A 255 11.60 21.26 19.26
C GLY A 255 10.68 21.46 20.47
N ILE A 256 9.88 20.44 20.81
CA ILE A 256 9.04 20.41 22.02
C ILE A 256 9.67 19.40 23.00
N ALA A 257 9.85 19.79 24.26
CA ALA A 257 10.49 18.93 25.26
C ALA A 257 9.61 17.73 25.64
N SER A 258 10.23 16.57 25.93
CA SER A 258 9.52 15.38 26.40
C SER A 258 8.78 15.65 27.71
N GLY A 259 7.55 15.14 27.85
CA GLY A 259 6.67 15.41 29.00
C GLY A 259 5.95 16.77 28.96
N SER A 260 6.17 17.61 27.94
CA SER A 260 5.36 18.81 27.72
C SER A 260 3.92 18.45 27.31
N SER A 261 2.99 19.38 27.47
CA SER A 261 1.62 19.28 26.93
C SER A 261 1.41 20.29 25.79
N PRO A 262 1.97 20.06 24.59
CA PRO A 262 1.75 20.92 23.44
C PRO A 262 0.29 20.87 22.99
N THR A 263 -0.27 22.03 22.67
CA THR A 263 -1.61 22.17 22.11
C THR A 263 -1.55 22.13 20.59
N VAL A 264 -2.46 21.37 19.97
CA VAL A 264 -2.67 21.39 18.52
C VAL A 264 -4.10 21.84 18.22
N THR A 265 -4.26 22.75 17.28
CA THR A 265 -5.56 23.28 16.87
C THR A 265 -5.67 23.37 15.36
N SER A 266 -6.86 23.04 14.84
CA SER A 266 -7.26 23.36 13.48
C SER A 266 -8.07 24.65 13.49
N SER A 267 -7.79 25.57 12.56
CA SER A 267 -8.61 26.78 12.39
C SER A 267 -10.02 26.47 11.88
N ASN A 268 -10.28 25.25 11.39
CA ASN A 268 -11.61 24.77 11.03
C ASN A 268 -11.67 23.23 11.20
N PRO A 269 -11.98 22.73 12.43
CA PRO A 269 -12.05 21.30 12.72
C PRO A 269 -13.08 20.54 11.89
N SER A 270 -14.13 21.23 11.42
CA SER A 270 -15.18 20.68 10.55
C SER A 270 -14.70 20.43 9.11
N VAL A 271 -13.60 21.06 8.69
CA VAL A 271 -12.98 20.90 7.37
C VAL A 271 -11.77 19.98 7.45
N VAL A 272 -10.88 20.20 8.43
CA VAL A 272 -9.77 19.27 8.75
C VAL A 272 -9.65 19.16 10.26
N SER A 273 -9.81 17.96 10.81
CA SER A 273 -9.52 17.67 12.22
C SER A 273 -8.07 17.25 12.40
N VAL A 274 -7.55 17.44 13.61
CA VAL A 274 -6.17 17.11 14.00
C VAL A 274 -6.17 16.55 15.42
N SER A 275 -5.37 15.52 15.66
CA SER A 275 -5.23 14.87 16.97
C SER A 275 -3.79 14.43 17.23
N LEU A 276 -3.41 14.33 18.50
CA LEU A 276 -2.12 13.78 18.90
C LEU A 276 -2.17 12.25 18.79
N LYS A 277 -1.34 11.66 17.92
CA LYS A 277 -1.29 10.21 17.68
C LYS A 277 -0.28 9.52 18.60
N ASN A 278 0.87 10.13 18.85
CA ASN A 278 1.84 9.66 19.84
C ASN A 278 2.63 10.83 20.44
N ALA A 279 2.53 11.01 21.77
CA ALA A 279 3.32 11.97 22.54
C ALA A 279 4.78 11.50 22.75
N ASN A 280 5.00 10.18 22.69
CA ASN A 280 6.24 9.50 23.04
C ASN A 280 6.91 8.88 21.81
N ASP A 281 6.72 9.44 20.61
CA ASP A 281 7.50 9.04 19.44
C ASP A 281 8.93 9.61 19.61
N PRO A 282 9.99 8.79 19.49
CA PRO A 282 11.37 9.21 19.78
C PRO A 282 11.91 10.29 18.83
N ARG A 283 11.12 10.72 17.83
CA ARG A 283 11.48 11.75 16.85
C ARG A 283 10.79 13.10 17.09
N GLY A 284 9.83 13.19 18.02
CA GLY A 284 8.99 14.38 18.29
C GLY A 284 7.52 14.01 18.56
N TYR A 285 6.64 14.99 18.73
CA TYR A 285 5.20 14.73 18.92
C TYR A 285 4.55 14.42 17.57
N LEU A 286 4.02 13.21 17.41
CA LEU A 286 3.43 12.73 16.16
C LEU A 286 1.92 13.03 16.16
N TYR A 287 1.47 13.82 15.19
CA TYR A 287 0.08 14.24 15.02
C TYR A 287 -0.55 13.56 13.80
N GLU A 288 -1.84 13.28 13.89
CA GLU A 288 -2.67 12.81 12.79
C GLU A 288 -3.60 13.93 12.31
N ILE A 289 -3.78 14.04 11.00
CA ILE A 289 -4.54 15.11 10.34
C ILE A 289 -5.50 14.51 9.31
N LYS A 290 -6.80 14.83 9.43
CA LYS A 290 -7.89 14.16 8.71
C LYS A 290 -8.82 15.17 8.02
N ALA A 291 -9.09 14.97 6.74
CA ALA A 291 -10.11 15.72 6.02
C ALA A 291 -11.52 15.32 6.48
N VAL A 292 -12.31 16.30 6.93
CA VAL A 292 -13.66 16.12 7.49
C VAL A 292 -14.74 16.70 6.57
N SER A 293 -14.47 17.82 5.89
CA SER A 293 -15.30 18.36 4.81
C SER A 293 -14.48 19.25 3.86
N ALA A 294 -15.10 19.80 2.82
CA ALA A 294 -14.42 20.62 1.82
C ALA A 294 -14.10 22.02 2.32
N GLY A 295 -12.91 22.54 1.98
CA GLY A 295 -12.43 23.88 2.37
C GLY A 295 -10.92 23.92 2.59
N SER A 296 -10.46 24.84 3.43
CA SER A 296 -9.08 24.86 3.92
C SER A 296 -9.03 25.21 5.41
N ALA A 297 -8.02 24.70 6.10
CA ALA A 297 -7.74 24.99 7.51
C ALA A 297 -6.22 25.12 7.72
N VAL A 298 -5.82 25.98 8.66
CA VAL A 298 -4.44 26.05 9.16
C VAL A 298 -4.36 25.23 10.44
N ILE A 299 -3.41 24.31 10.49
CA ILE A 299 -3.08 23.55 11.70
C ILE A 299 -1.95 24.27 12.42
N THR A 300 -2.16 24.58 13.70
CA THR A 300 -1.14 25.18 14.58
C THR A 300 -0.75 24.19 15.66
N VAL A 301 0.55 23.95 15.84
CA VAL A 301 1.10 23.29 17.02
C VAL A 301 1.80 24.34 17.87
N SER A 302 1.49 24.40 19.16
CA SER A 302 2.01 25.38 20.11
C SER A 302 2.46 24.74 21.43
N SER A 303 3.53 25.26 22.03
CA SER A 303 4.06 24.84 23.33
C SER A 303 4.70 26.04 24.02
N GLY A 304 4.07 26.52 25.09
CA GLY A 304 4.42 27.82 25.68
C GLY A 304 4.23 28.95 24.67
N SER A 305 5.24 29.81 24.52
CA SER A 305 5.27 30.92 23.57
C SER A 305 5.69 30.53 22.14
N ALA A 306 6.12 29.28 21.90
CA ALA A 306 6.55 28.82 20.58
C ALA A 306 5.40 28.17 19.81
N SER A 307 5.29 28.45 18.51
CA SER A 307 4.26 27.86 17.64
C SER A 307 4.76 27.65 16.20
N ALA A 308 4.30 26.59 15.55
CA ALA A 308 4.52 26.32 14.13
C ALA A 308 3.20 25.97 13.42
N GLN A 309 3.12 26.23 12.11
CA GLN A 309 1.91 26.07 11.31
C GLN A 309 2.13 25.31 10.00
N LEU A 310 1.10 24.60 9.55
CA LEU A 310 0.96 24.06 8.20
C LEU A 310 -0.44 24.34 7.66
N THR A 311 -0.59 24.42 6.33
CA THR A 311 -1.89 24.67 5.67
C THR A 311 -2.42 23.39 5.03
N ALA A 312 -3.69 23.06 5.29
CA ALA A 312 -4.39 21.92 4.73
C ALA A 312 -5.56 22.35 3.83
N THR A 313 -5.73 21.71 2.67
CA THR A 313 -6.85 21.98 1.74
C THR A 313 -7.54 20.68 1.34
N VAL A 314 -8.88 20.73 1.26
CA VAL A 314 -9.75 19.60 0.90
C VAL A 314 -10.73 20.04 -0.20
N PRO A 315 -10.78 19.40 -1.38
CA PRO A 315 -11.65 19.80 -2.47
C PRO A 315 -13.12 19.44 -2.21
N GLY A 316 -14.03 20.25 -2.76
CA GLY A 316 -15.47 20.02 -2.77
C GLY A 316 -15.99 19.49 -4.10
N SER A 317 -17.15 18.84 -4.08
CA SER A 317 -17.76 18.22 -5.25
C SER A 317 -18.48 19.22 -6.16
N GLY A 318 -17.72 19.80 -7.11
CA GLY A 318 -18.21 20.29 -8.41
C GLY A 318 -19.37 21.30 -8.45
N GLY A 319 -19.05 22.58 -8.58
CA GLY A 319 -20.00 23.65 -8.95
C GLY A 319 -19.28 24.95 -9.27
N SER A 320 -19.73 25.69 -10.28
CA SER A 320 -19.11 26.97 -10.71
C SER A 320 -20.05 28.14 -10.51
N GLY A 321 -19.56 29.24 -9.91
CA GLY A 321 -20.28 30.51 -9.84
C GLY A 321 -19.90 31.41 -8.66
N GLY A 322 -19.43 32.63 -8.96
CA GLY A 322 -19.49 33.81 -8.07
C GLY A 322 -18.76 33.74 -6.72
N GLN A 323 -17.49 34.20 -6.67
CA GLN A 323 -16.85 34.52 -5.39
C GLN A 323 -17.48 35.76 -4.75
N THR A 324 -17.82 35.65 -3.46
CA THR A 324 -17.83 36.80 -2.54
C THR A 324 -16.61 36.66 -1.62
N GLY A 325 -15.95 37.79 -1.31
CA GLY A 325 -14.71 37.79 -0.56
C GLY A 325 -14.90 37.47 0.92
N VAL A 326 -13.82 37.06 1.60
CA VAL A 326 -13.81 36.91 3.06
C VAL A 326 -14.13 38.26 3.70
N ILE A 327 -15.22 38.31 4.48
CA ILE A 327 -15.56 39.52 5.24
C ILE A 327 -14.46 39.75 6.27
N THR A 328 -13.90 40.96 6.27
CA THR A 328 -12.82 41.36 7.17
C THR A 328 -13.22 42.62 7.92
N LEU A 329 -13.18 42.57 9.25
CA LEU A 329 -13.38 43.73 10.11
C LEU A 329 -12.03 44.39 10.39
N ASP A 330 -11.97 45.73 10.36
CA ASP A 330 -10.75 46.48 10.65
C ASP A 330 -10.33 46.44 12.14
N THR A 331 -11.21 45.99 13.02
CA THR A 331 -10.91 45.65 14.42
C THR A 331 -11.50 44.31 14.83
N LYS A 332 -10.85 43.66 15.81
CA LYS A 332 -11.24 42.35 16.35
C LYS A 332 -11.95 42.44 17.71
N SER A 333 -11.87 43.58 18.40
CA SER A 333 -12.52 43.78 19.70
C SER A 333 -12.61 45.25 20.13
N TYR A 334 -13.55 45.54 21.03
CA TYR A 334 -13.62 46.81 21.77
C TYR A 334 -13.62 46.60 23.29
N GLN A 335 -12.84 47.42 23.99
CA GLN A 335 -12.93 47.61 25.43
C GLN A 335 -13.39 49.05 25.65
N PHE A 336 -14.63 49.23 26.11
CA PHE A 336 -15.18 50.56 26.39
C PHE A 336 -14.68 51.05 27.75
N ALA A 337 -14.21 52.30 27.84
CA ALA A 337 -13.77 52.87 29.12
C ALA A 337 -14.92 53.12 30.11
N SER A 338 -16.15 53.31 29.60
CA SER A 338 -17.37 53.50 30.40
C SER A 338 -18.62 53.18 29.56
N VAL A 339 -19.76 53.04 30.24
CA VAL A 339 -21.09 53.13 29.63
C VAL A 339 -21.23 54.44 28.85
N GLY A 340 -22.05 54.45 27.79
CA GLY A 340 -22.39 55.63 26.99
C GLY A 340 -21.39 55.99 25.87
N LYS A 341 -20.20 55.38 25.85
CA LYS A 341 -19.20 55.60 24.79
C LYS A 341 -19.58 54.93 23.47
N VAL A 342 -19.12 55.50 22.36
CA VAL A 342 -19.44 55.10 20.98
C VAL A 342 -18.16 55.01 20.15
N TYR A 343 -18.02 53.95 19.35
CA TYR A 343 -16.96 53.76 18.36
C TYR A 343 -17.56 53.33 17.01
N GLN A 344 -16.73 53.21 15.98
CA GLN A 344 -17.13 52.77 14.64
C GLN A 344 -16.10 51.78 14.08
N PHE A 345 -16.56 50.78 13.34
CA PHE A 345 -15.73 49.77 12.68
C PHE A 345 -16.21 49.49 11.25
N LEU A 346 -15.32 48.99 10.41
CA LEU A 346 -15.51 48.88 8.97
C LEU A 346 -15.42 47.42 8.51
N ALA A 347 -16.48 46.93 7.86
CA ALA A 347 -16.53 45.61 7.24
C ALA A 347 -16.16 45.68 5.75
N LYS A 348 -15.07 45.02 5.37
CA LYS A 348 -14.52 44.95 4.01
C LYS A 348 -14.75 43.58 3.39
N GLY A 349 -14.62 43.49 2.05
CA GLY A 349 -14.83 42.24 1.29
C GLY A 349 -16.28 41.99 0.86
N ILE A 350 -17.23 42.78 1.38
CA ILE A 350 -18.64 42.78 0.95
C ILE A 350 -18.78 43.64 -0.31
N ALA A 351 -19.47 43.15 -1.34
CA ALA A 351 -19.66 43.88 -2.59
C ALA A 351 -20.64 45.05 -2.42
N SER A 352 -20.34 46.20 -3.06
CA SER A 352 -21.22 47.38 -3.02
C SER A 352 -22.63 47.06 -3.56
N GLY A 353 -23.67 47.55 -2.87
CA GLY A 353 -25.06 47.22 -3.16
C GLY A 353 -25.59 45.93 -2.52
N SER A 354 -24.75 45.17 -1.81
CA SER A 354 -25.21 44.04 -0.97
C SER A 354 -26.01 44.52 0.25
N SER A 355 -26.82 43.64 0.82
CA SER A 355 -27.57 43.86 2.07
C SER A 355 -27.04 42.98 3.22
N PRO A 356 -25.85 43.28 3.79
CA PRO A 356 -25.30 42.53 4.92
C PRO A 356 -26.09 42.78 6.22
N THR A 357 -26.21 41.74 7.05
CA THR A 357 -26.84 41.82 8.38
C THR A 357 -25.79 42.04 9.47
N VAL A 358 -26.19 42.69 10.57
CA VAL A 358 -25.36 42.83 11.76
C VAL A 358 -26.19 42.57 13.02
N THR A 359 -25.63 41.83 13.99
CA THR A 359 -26.30 41.50 15.26
C THR A 359 -25.34 41.62 16.45
N SER A 360 -25.91 41.84 17.64
CA SER A 360 -25.22 41.79 18.93
C SER A 360 -25.79 40.64 19.76
N SER A 361 -24.93 39.82 20.37
CA SER A 361 -25.35 38.76 21.29
C SER A 361 -25.88 39.29 22.63
N ASN A 362 -25.67 40.58 22.92
CA ASN A 362 -26.20 41.25 24.11
C ASN A 362 -26.45 42.74 23.79
N PRO A 363 -27.56 43.08 23.10
CA PRO A 363 -27.88 44.45 22.71
C PRO A 363 -28.02 45.42 23.90
N SER A 364 -28.38 44.89 25.08
CA SER A 364 -28.56 45.63 26.33
C SER A 364 -27.23 46.12 26.93
N ALA A 365 -26.13 45.39 26.72
CA ALA A 365 -24.79 45.84 27.08
C ALA A 365 -24.12 46.64 25.95
N VAL A 366 -24.20 46.14 24.70
CA VAL A 366 -23.60 46.79 23.53
C VAL A 366 -24.52 46.71 22.32
N SER A 367 -24.98 47.86 21.84
CA SER A 367 -25.79 48.00 20.62
C SER A 367 -24.91 48.26 19.39
N VAL A 368 -25.34 47.77 18.22
CA VAL A 368 -24.66 47.96 16.92
C VAL A 368 -25.67 48.36 15.84
N SER A 369 -25.27 49.24 14.93
CA SER A 369 -26.09 49.69 13.79
C SER A 369 -25.23 50.01 12.57
N LEU A 370 -25.81 49.93 11.36
CA LEU A 370 -25.15 50.39 10.13
C LEU A 370 -25.14 51.93 10.09
N LYS A 371 -23.96 52.53 9.86
CA LYS A 371 -23.79 54.00 9.81
C LYS A 371 -23.65 54.53 8.39
N ASN A 372 -22.92 53.82 7.53
CA ASN A 372 -22.84 54.14 6.10
C ASN A 372 -22.58 52.87 5.27
N ALA A 373 -23.48 52.56 4.34
CA ALA A 373 -23.30 51.46 3.38
C ALA A 373 -22.30 51.81 2.25
N ASN A 374 -22.10 53.10 2.01
CA ASN A 374 -21.41 53.64 0.82
C ASN A 374 -20.08 54.35 1.20
N ASP A 375 -19.43 53.95 2.30
CA ASP A 375 -18.05 54.40 2.55
C ASP A 375 -17.13 53.71 1.53
N PRO A 376 -16.25 54.46 0.81
CA PRO A 376 -15.44 53.90 -0.27
C PRO A 376 -14.43 52.82 0.18
N ARG A 377 -14.33 52.55 1.49
CA ARG A 377 -13.45 51.55 2.09
C ARG A 377 -14.18 50.28 2.56
N GLY A 378 -15.52 50.25 2.58
CA GLY A 378 -16.35 49.14 3.07
C GLY A 378 -17.66 49.58 3.74
N TYR A 379 -18.40 48.65 4.36
CA TYR A 379 -19.62 48.97 5.12
C TYR A 379 -19.24 49.44 6.53
N LEU A 380 -19.57 50.69 6.88
CA LEU A 380 -19.19 51.32 8.14
C LEU A 380 -20.32 51.18 9.17
N TYR A 381 -20.03 50.57 10.32
CA TYR A 381 -20.95 50.32 11.43
C TYR A 381 -20.58 51.17 12.65
N GLU A 382 -21.59 51.51 13.46
CA GLU A 382 -21.44 52.16 14.76
C GLU A 382 -21.72 51.16 15.88
N ILE A 383 -20.94 51.24 16.97
CA ILE A 383 -21.03 50.36 18.14
C ILE A 383 -21.00 51.18 19.42
N LYS A 384 -21.93 50.93 20.35
CA LYS A 384 -22.17 51.78 21.52
C LYS A 384 -22.33 50.96 22.80
N ALA A 385 -21.65 51.39 23.87
CA ALA A 385 -21.84 50.88 25.22
C ALA A 385 -23.16 51.39 25.80
N VAL A 386 -24.05 50.46 26.15
CA VAL A 386 -25.41 50.74 26.68
C VAL A 386 -25.49 50.44 28.18
N SER A 387 -24.87 49.34 28.64
CA SER A 387 -24.71 49.01 30.07
C SER A 387 -23.48 48.12 30.30
N ALA A 388 -23.15 47.82 31.56
CA ALA A 388 -22.00 46.99 31.89
C ALA A 388 -22.23 45.52 31.50
N GLY A 389 -21.21 44.86 30.92
CA GLY A 389 -21.27 43.49 30.42
C GLY A 389 -20.51 43.30 29.11
N SER A 390 -20.66 42.13 28.50
CA SER A 390 -20.01 41.79 27.22
C SER A 390 -21.02 41.33 26.16
N ALA A 391 -20.63 41.52 24.89
CA ALA A 391 -21.38 41.12 23.71
C ALA A 391 -20.41 40.67 22.59
N VAL A 392 -20.84 39.72 21.76
CA VAL A 392 -20.22 39.43 20.46
C VAL A 392 -21.04 40.09 19.36
N ILE A 393 -20.37 40.86 18.50
CA ILE A 393 -20.96 41.48 17.33
C ILE A 393 -20.64 40.62 16.10
N THR A 394 -21.64 40.27 15.30
CA THR A 394 -21.49 39.49 14.07
C THR A 394 -21.97 40.29 12.87
N VAL A 395 -21.15 40.38 11.81
CA VAL A 395 -21.54 40.90 10.49
C VAL A 395 -21.56 39.73 9.50
N SER A 396 -22.64 39.59 8.73
CA SER A 396 -22.84 38.47 7.79
C SER A 396 -23.35 38.93 6.43
N SER A 397 -22.91 38.26 5.36
CA SER A 397 -23.41 38.47 3.99
C SER A 397 -23.38 37.14 3.24
N GLY A 398 -24.56 36.57 2.97
CA GLY A 398 -24.67 35.21 2.46
C GLY A 398 -24.12 34.19 3.47
N SER A 399 -23.24 33.29 3.01
CA SER A 399 -22.56 32.30 3.85
C SER A 399 -21.27 32.82 4.52
N ALA A 400 -20.80 34.03 4.18
CA ALA A 400 -19.64 34.64 4.81
C ALA A 400 -20.05 35.46 6.04
N SER A 401 -19.26 35.38 7.12
CA SER A 401 -19.45 36.19 8.33
C SER A 401 -18.12 36.52 9.01
N ALA A 402 -18.12 37.57 9.83
CA ALA A 402 -16.99 37.98 10.67
C ALA A 402 -17.50 38.51 12.02
N GLN A 403 -16.68 38.37 13.06
CA GLN A 403 -17.05 38.72 14.44
C GLN A 403 -16.01 39.59 15.14
N LEU A 404 -16.48 40.42 16.08
CA LEU A 404 -15.67 41.10 17.08
C LEU A 404 -16.31 40.98 18.47
N THR A 405 -15.53 41.06 19.54
CA THR A 405 -16.04 41.03 20.92
C THR A 405 -15.96 42.41 21.57
N ALA A 406 -17.01 42.82 22.26
CA ALA A 406 -17.10 44.12 22.93
C ALA A 406 -17.43 43.96 24.42
N THR A 407 -16.72 44.68 25.29
CA THR A 407 -16.92 44.66 26.75
C THR A 407 -17.00 46.07 27.33
N VAL A 408 -17.88 46.23 28.31
CA VAL A 408 -18.14 47.46 29.08
C VAL A 408 -17.95 47.14 30.57
N PRO A 409 -17.01 47.78 31.29
CA PRO A 409 -16.76 47.50 32.69
C PRO A 409 -17.88 48.03 33.60
N GLY A 410 -18.17 47.30 34.67
CA GLY A 410 -19.04 47.76 35.76
C GLY A 410 -18.27 48.59 36.78
N SER A 411 -18.91 49.60 37.38
CA SER A 411 -18.40 50.32 38.53
C SER A 411 -18.34 49.39 39.75
N GLY A 412 -17.15 49.20 40.33
CA GLY A 412 -16.92 48.20 41.37
C GLY A 412 -17.54 48.52 42.74
N GLY A 413 -17.80 47.46 43.51
CA GLY A 413 -18.19 47.50 44.92
C GLY A 413 -17.91 46.15 45.59
N SER A 414 -17.32 46.15 46.78
CA SER A 414 -16.97 44.93 47.54
C SER A 414 -18.09 44.56 48.52
N GLY A 415 -18.40 43.27 48.70
CA GLY A 415 -19.56 42.86 49.50
C GLY A 415 -19.80 41.35 49.68
N GLY A 416 -18.78 40.61 50.13
CA GLY A 416 -18.86 39.32 50.85
C GLY A 416 -19.96 38.28 50.55
N GLN A 417 -19.56 37.17 49.91
CA GLN A 417 -19.80 35.79 50.39
C GLN A 417 -18.68 34.87 49.82
N THR A 418 -18.44 33.72 50.45
CA THR A 418 -17.21 32.93 50.28
C THR A 418 -17.44 31.58 49.61
N SER A 419 -16.48 31.17 48.77
CA SER A 419 -16.44 29.92 47.96
C SER A 419 -17.52 29.80 46.86
N ALA A 420 -17.14 29.14 45.76
CA ALA A 420 -18.08 28.76 44.71
C ALA A 420 -18.97 27.59 45.21
N PHE A 421 -20.27 27.68 44.97
CA PHE A 421 -21.22 26.61 45.27
C PHE A 421 -21.19 25.53 44.18
N THR A 422 -21.61 24.32 44.52
CA THR A 422 -21.63 23.17 43.58
C THR A 422 -23.06 22.66 43.39
N LEU A 423 -23.36 22.23 42.16
CA LEU A 423 -24.51 21.36 41.90
C LEU A 423 -24.07 19.92 42.19
N ASP A 424 -24.94 19.12 42.79
CA ASP A 424 -24.63 17.72 43.05
C ASP A 424 -24.79 16.79 41.85
N THR A 425 -25.14 17.34 40.69
CA THR A 425 -25.14 16.69 39.39
C THR A 425 -24.73 17.71 38.33
N SER A 426 -23.83 17.33 37.42
CA SER A 426 -23.32 18.18 36.32
C SER A 426 -23.98 17.90 34.97
N SER A 427 -24.61 16.73 34.81
CA SER A 427 -25.41 16.41 33.62
C SER A 427 -26.52 15.40 33.97
N TYR A 428 -27.70 15.55 33.38
CA TYR A 428 -28.82 14.61 33.53
C TYR A 428 -29.50 14.31 32.20
N ALA A 429 -29.86 13.05 31.96
CA ALA A 429 -30.55 12.62 30.75
C ALA A 429 -31.96 12.11 31.09
N PHE A 430 -32.98 12.78 30.56
CA PHE A 430 -34.38 12.34 30.66
C PHE A 430 -34.69 11.28 29.60
N SER A 431 -35.15 10.12 30.05
CA SER A 431 -35.58 8.99 29.19
C SER A 431 -36.86 9.26 28.39
N SER A 432 -37.59 10.33 28.69
CA SER A 432 -38.89 10.66 28.10
C SER A 432 -39.28 12.11 28.36
N VAL A 433 -40.04 12.69 27.43
CA VAL A 433 -40.68 14.01 27.59
C VAL A 433 -41.69 13.95 28.75
N GLY A 434 -41.80 15.02 29.53
CA GLY A 434 -42.68 15.12 30.70
C GLY A 434 -42.06 14.62 32.01
N SER A 435 -40.96 13.86 31.96
CA SER A 435 -40.23 13.38 33.15
C SER A 435 -39.61 14.54 33.95
N VAL A 436 -39.40 14.31 35.25
CA VAL A 436 -39.00 15.31 36.24
C VAL A 436 -37.81 14.80 37.04
N TYR A 437 -36.83 15.67 37.30
CA TYR A 437 -35.63 15.38 38.09
C TYR A 437 -35.30 16.54 39.03
N GLN A 438 -34.73 16.24 40.19
CA GLN A 438 -34.38 17.22 41.21
C GLN A 438 -32.88 17.16 41.49
N PHE A 439 -32.26 18.34 41.58
CA PHE A 439 -30.84 18.52 41.87
C PHE A 439 -30.66 19.62 42.91
N LEU A 440 -29.53 19.60 43.61
CA LEU A 440 -29.33 20.39 44.81
C LEU A 440 -28.10 21.29 44.66
N ALA A 441 -28.31 22.61 44.77
CA ALA A 441 -27.24 23.59 44.83
C ALA A 441 -26.71 23.69 46.28
N LYS A 442 -25.54 23.10 46.50
CA LYS A 442 -24.89 22.93 47.81
C LYS A 442 -23.84 24.03 48.04
N GLY A 443 -23.80 24.58 49.26
CA GLY A 443 -22.87 25.64 49.65
C GLY A 443 -23.39 27.08 49.46
N ILE A 444 -24.64 27.27 49.07
CA ILE A 444 -25.31 28.58 49.10
C ILE A 444 -25.85 28.82 50.51
N ALA A 445 -25.55 29.97 51.13
CA ALA A 445 -26.01 30.31 52.47
C ALA A 445 -27.55 30.49 52.53
N SER A 446 -28.18 29.97 53.58
CA SER A 446 -29.64 30.11 53.80
C SER A 446 -30.05 31.59 53.91
N GLY A 447 -31.16 31.94 53.26
CA GLY A 447 -31.62 33.33 53.12
C GLY A 447 -31.13 34.05 51.86
N SER A 448 -30.23 33.44 51.07
CA SER A 448 -29.87 33.92 49.73
C SER A 448 -31.02 33.77 48.73
N SER A 449 -30.97 34.53 47.63
CA SER A 449 -31.93 34.46 46.52
C SER A 449 -31.28 33.99 45.21
N PRO A 450 -30.82 32.72 45.11
CA PRO A 450 -30.22 32.19 43.90
C PRO A 450 -31.26 31.97 42.79
N THR A 451 -30.90 32.35 41.56
CA THR A 451 -31.75 32.19 40.37
C THR A 451 -31.30 30.97 39.55
N ALA A 452 -32.23 30.37 38.81
CA ALA A 452 -31.93 29.30 37.87
C ALA A 452 -32.65 29.54 36.54
N THR A 453 -31.94 29.40 35.43
CA THR A 453 -32.46 29.59 34.07
C THR A 453 -32.06 28.44 33.16
N SER A 454 -32.89 28.12 32.18
CA SER A 454 -32.56 27.16 31.12
C SER A 454 -32.15 27.93 29.86
N SER A 455 -31.14 27.42 29.14
CA SER A 455 -30.78 27.94 27.81
C SER A 455 -31.87 27.72 26.77
N ASP A 456 -32.73 26.71 26.97
CA ASP A 456 -33.95 26.48 26.19
C ASP A 456 -35.04 25.91 27.10
N SER A 457 -35.97 26.79 27.52
CA SER A 457 -37.11 26.45 28.37
C SER A 457 -38.22 25.67 27.65
N SER A 458 -38.16 25.55 26.32
CA SER A 458 -39.08 24.70 25.54
C SER A 458 -38.62 23.24 25.48
N VAL A 459 -37.34 22.98 25.76
CA VAL A 459 -36.74 21.64 25.84
C VAL A 459 -36.67 21.16 27.29
N VAL A 460 -36.08 21.93 28.20
CA VAL A 460 -36.08 21.65 29.65
C VAL A 460 -36.44 22.91 30.42
N SER A 461 -37.48 22.83 31.24
CA SER A 461 -37.86 23.88 32.19
C SER A 461 -37.17 23.66 33.54
N VAL A 462 -36.89 24.74 34.28
CA VAL A 462 -36.31 24.73 35.64
C VAL A 462 -37.15 25.57 36.60
N SER A 463 -37.27 25.11 37.84
CA SER A 463 -37.96 25.80 38.94
C SER A 463 -37.27 25.54 40.28
N LEU A 464 -37.41 26.45 41.24
CA LEU A 464 -36.97 26.22 42.63
C LEU A 464 -38.07 25.45 43.37
N LYS A 465 -37.75 24.24 43.87
CA LYS A 465 -38.72 23.37 44.55
C LYS A 465 -38.74 23.59 46.06
N ASN A 466 -37.58 23.77 46.68
CA ASN A 466 -37.47 24.12 48.10
C ASN A 466 -36.22 24.98 48.37
N ALA A 467 -36.42 26.19 48.89
CA ALA A 467 -35.34 27.08 49.32
C ALA A 467 -34.75 26.71 50.71
N ASN A 468 -35.48 25.89 51.48
CA ASN A 468 -35.21 25.57 52.88
C ASN A 468 -34.95 24.07 53.10
N ASP A 469 -34.41 23.37 52.11
CA ASP A 469 -33.91 22.00 52.31
C ASP A 469 -32.61 22.07 53.13
N SER A 470 -32.48 21.24 54.16
CA SER A 470 -31.35 21.25 55.10
C SER A 470 -29.98 20.95 54.45
N ARG A 471 -29.97 20.58 53.17
CA ARG A 471 -28.78 20.21 52.40
C ARG A 471 -28.39 21.25 51.34
N GLY A 472 -29.22 22.27 51.08
CA GLY A 472 -29.00 23.29 50.04
C GLY A 472 -30.29 23.77 49.35
N TYR A 473 -30.17 24.49 48.23
CA TYR A 473 -31.34 24.93 47.45
C TYR A 473 -31.74 23.83 46.46
N LEU A 474 -32.92 23.25 46.65
CA LEU A 474 -33.41 22.12 45.86
C LEU A 474 -34.18 22.64 44.64
N TYR A 475 -33.64 22.43 43.46
CA TYR A 475 -34.24 22.77 42.17
C TYR A 475 -34.89 21.55 41.52
N GLU A 476 -35.90 21.78 40.72
CA GLU A 476 -36.59 20.78 39.91
C GLU A 476 -36.56 21.17 38.43
N ILE A 477 -36.08 20.26 37.61
CA ILE A 477 -36.09 20.37 36.15
C ILE A 477 -37.06 19.35 35.55
N LYS A 478 -37.75 19.77 34.50
CA LYS A 478 -38.75 18.96 33.80
C LYS A 478 -38.51 18.99 32.29
N ALA A 479 -38.49 17.81 31.68
CA ALA A 479 -38.48 17.63 30.24
C ALA A 479 -39.78 18.16 29.61
N VAL A 480 -39.67 19.04 28.61
CA VAL A 480 -40.79 19.72 27.94
C VAL A 480 -40.91 19.29 26.47
N SER A 481 -39.78 19.13 25.78
CA SER A 481 -39.66 18.51 24.45
C SER A 481 -38.24 17.93 24.27
N ALA A 482 -37.98 17.19 23.19
CA ALA A 482 -36.67 16.59 22.95
C ALA A 482 -35.60 17.61 22.54
N GLY A 483 -34.35 17.36 22.93
CA GLY A 483 -33.20 18.23 22.65
C GLY A 483 -32.16 18.23 23.78
N SER A 484 -31.42 19.34 23.89
CA SER A 484 -30.46 19.58 24.96
C SER A 484 -30.55 21.04 25.43
N ALA A 485 -30.52 21.26 26.74
CA ALA A 485 -30.50 22.59 27.34
C ALA A 485 -29.52 22.63 28.52
N VAL A 486 -28.84 23.77 28.70
CA VAL A 486 -27.96 24.01 29.85
C VAL A 486 -28.72 24.80 30.91
N ILE A 487 -28.86 24.21 32.09
CA ILE A 487 -29.44 24.84 33.26
C ILE A 487 -28.32 25.58 33.99
N THR A 488 -28.46 26.90 34.11
CA THR A 488 -27.51 27.78 34.79
C THR A 488 -28.11 28.23 36.11
N VAL A 489 -27.48 27.86 37.23
CA VAL A 489 -27.80 28.39 38.56
C VAL A 489 -26.83 29.52 38.89
N THR A 490 -27.33 30.64 39.39
CA THR A 490 -26.53 31.84 39.70
C THR A 490 -26.80 32.30 41.14
N SER A 491 -25.74 32.63 41.88
CA SER A 491 -25.83 33.26 43.20
C SER A 491 -24.71 34.28 43.36
N GLY A 492 -25.07 35.55 43.52
CA GLY A 492 -24.12 36.66 43.49
C GLY A 492 -23.30 36.68 42.20
N SER A 493 -21.97 36.62 42.33
CA SER A 493 -21.01 36.56 41.21
C SER A 493 -20.67 35.13 40.75
N PHE A 494 -21.29 34.09 41.30
CA PHE A 494 -20.95 32.69 41.01
C PHE A 494 -22.06 32.00 40.21
N THR A 495 -21.64 31.18 39.23
CA THR A 495 -22.52 30.41 38.35
C THR A 495 -22.11 28.95 38.30
N ALA A 496 -23.07 28.03 38.32
CA ALA A 496 -22.84 26.60 38.11
C ALA A 496 -23.82 26.04 37.06
N PHE A 497 -23.37 25.02 36.32
CA PHE A 497 -24.06 24.52 35.12
C PHE A 497 -24.44 23.04 35.27
N LEU A 498 -25.63 22.69 34.78
CA LEU A 498 -26.15 21.33 34.65
C LEU A 498 -26.64 21.14 33.21
N THR A 499 -26.02 20.26 32.43
CA THR A 499 -26.46 19.95 31.07
C THR A 499 -27.59 18.91 31.11
N ALA A 500 -28.78 19.27 30.63
CA ALA A 500 -29.96 18.41 30.63
C ALA A 500 -30.36 18.02 29.19
N THR A 501 -30.38 16.72 28.90
CA THR A 501 -30.82 16.17 27.59
C THR A 501 -32.16 15.48 27.71
N VAL A 502 -32.99 15.57 26.67
CA VAL A 502 -34.31 14.91 26.58
C VAL A 502 -34.40 14.15 25.27
N SER A 503 -34.76 12.87 25.34
CA SER A 503 -35.04 12.05 24.15
C SER A 503 -36.54 12.03 23.82
N ASP A 504 -36.88 12.06 22.52
CA ASP A 504 -38.25 11.91 22.04
C ASP A 504 -38.72 10.46 22.27
N SER A 505 -39.84 10.30 23.00
CA SER A 505 -40.41 9.02 23.37
C SER A 505 -41.83 8.88 22.77
N GLY A 506 -41.89 8.73 21.44
CA GLY A 506 -43.11 8.90 20.63
C GLY A 506 -43.57 7.71 19.79
N GLY A 507 -43.13 6.47 20.10
CA GLY A 507 -43.71 5.25 19.52
C GLY A 507 -42.94 4.59 18.36
N SER A 508 -42.51 3.32 18.45
CA SER A 508 -41.71 2.66 19.50
C SER A 508 -41.35 1.24 19.01
N GLY A 509 -40.05 0.90 18.93
CA GLY A 509 -39.61 -0.45 18.51
C GLY A 509 -38.26 -0.56 17.78
N GLY A 510 -37.35 0.42 17.91
CA GLY A 510 -35.99 0.35 17.34
C GLY A 510 -35.00 -0.40 18.23
N GLY A 511 -34.03 -1.10 17.62
CA GLY A 511 -33.00 -1.88 18.32
C GLY A 511 -31.91 -1.05 19.01
N SER A 512 -31.14 -1.69 19.90
CA SER A 512 -30.14 -1.03 20.75
C SER A 512 -28.86 -0.61 20.03
N THR A 513 -28.27 0.51 20.46
CA THR A 513 -26.98 1.03 19.95
C THR A 513 -25.75 0.35 20.58
N GLU A 514 -25.89 -0.90 21.04
CA GLU A 514 -24.81 -1.69 21.64
C GLU A 514 -24.13 -2.52 20.54
N ILE A 515 -22.78 -2.55 20.49
CA ILE A 515 -22.03 -3.37 19.53
C ILE A 515 -22.16 -4.84 19.95
N THR A 516 -23.06 -5.57 19.30
CA THR A 516 -23.30 -7.00 19.59
C THR A 516 -22.32 -7.92 18.87
N GLY A 517 -21.71 -7.45 17.78
CA GLY A 517 -20.81 -8.24 16.96
C GLY A 517 -20.02 -7.42 15.94
N ALA A 518 -19.23 -8.13 15.15
CA ALA A 518 -18.54 -7.59 13.99
C ALA A 518 -18.57 -8.59 12.84
N ARG A 519 -18.65 -8.09 11.62
CA ARG A 519 -18.54 -8.81 10.34
C ARG A 519 -17.13 -8.64 9.80
N THR A 520 -16.46 -9.70 9.37
CA THR A 520 -15.24 -9.54 8.53
C THR A 520 -15.60 -9.02 7.14
N THR A 521 -14.81 -8.11 6.58
CA THR A 521 -15.05 -7.53 5.24
C THR A 521 -14.16 -8.14 4.14
N THR A 522 -13.10 -8.85 4.55
CA THR A 522 -12.12 -9.55 3.71
C THR A 522 -11.61 -10.80 4.47
N ASP A 523 -10.79 -11.66 3.85
CA ASP A 523 -10.00 -12.66 4.58
C ASP A 523 -9.06 -11.95 5.58
N VAL A 524 -9.18 -12.26 6.87
CA VAL A 524 -8.46 -11.59 7.96
C VAL A 524 -7.98 -12.57 9.03
N ASN A 525 -6.76 -12.38 9.50
CA ASN A 525 -6.17 -13.22 10.54
C ASN A 525 -6.68 -12.82 11.93
N LEU A 526 -7.37 -13.74 12.61
CA LEU A 526 -7.60 -13.67 14.06
C LEU A 526 -6.29 -13.95 14.78
N ARG A 527 -5.91 -13.08 15.71
CA ARG A 527 -4.59 -13.07 16.36
C ARG A 527 -4.68 -13.21 17.88
N SER A 528 -3.62 -13.76 18.47
CA SER A 528 -3.50 -13.88 19.94
C SER A 528 -3.38 -12.53 20.66
N GLU A 529 -2.83 -11.52 19.99
CA GLU A 529 -2.59 -10.17 20.51
C GLU A 529 -2.96 -9.12 19.44
N PRO A 530 -3.19 -7.84 19.83
CA PRO A 530 -3.50 -6.75 18.89
C PRO A 530 -2.22 -6.22 18.20
N ASN A 531 -1.45 -7.10 17.56
CA ASN A 531 -0.27 -6.72 16.77
C ASN A 531 0.00 -7.73 15.65
N THR A 532 0.79 -7.34 14.63
CA THR A 532 1.05 -8.20 13.46
C THR A 532 2.14 -9.26 13.66
N ASN A 533 2.88 -9.23 14.77
CA ASN A 533 4.02 -10.12 15.05
C ASN A 533 3.65 -11.35 15.89
N CYS A 534 2.54 -11.31 16.63
CA CYS A 534 2.06 -12.44 17.43
C CYS A 534 1.50 -13.58 16.55
N SER A 535 1.19 -14.71 17.19
CA SER A 535 0.62 -15.87 16.50
C SER A 535 -0.76 -15.59 15.88
N VAL A 536 -0.97 -16.11 14.66
CA VAL A 536 -2.28 -16.23 14.05
C VAL A 536 -2.97 -17.45 14.63
N LEU A 537 -4.19 -17.28 15.14
CA LEU A 537 -5.01 -18.35 15.71
C LEU A 537 -5.82 -19.07 14.63
N VAL A 538 -6.33 -18.31 13.65
CA VAL A 538 -7.07 -18.80 12.46
C VAL A 538 -7.22 -17.63 11.47
N THR A 539 -7.34 -17.91 10.17
CA THR A 539 -7.78 -16.93 9.17
C THR A 539 -9.30 -17.04 9.00
N LEU A 540 -10.02 -15.93 9.15
CA LEU A 540 -11.46 -15.83 8.98
C LEU A 540 -11.75 -15.25 7.60
N SER A 541 -12.56 -15.95 6.79
CA SER A 541 -12.96 -15.48 5.46
C SER A 541 -13.94 -14.30 5.49
N PRO A 542 -14.19 -13.61 4.37
CA PRO A 542 -15.10 -12.47 4.33
C PRO A 542 -16.51 -12.84 4.79
N GLY A 543 -17.13 -11.98 5.57
CA GLY A 543 -18.51 -12.08 6.02
C GLY A 543 -18.77 -12.94 7.24
N VAL A 544 -17.72 -13.52 7.84
CA VAL A 544 -17.81 -14.21 9.14
C VAL A 544 -18.24 -13.20 10.20
N VAL A 545 -19.30 -13.55 10.95
CA VAL A 545 -19.75 -12.76 12.11
C VAL A 545 -19.11 -13.33 13.37
N VAL A 546 -18.55 -12.44 14.18
CA VAL A 546 -17.92 -12.74 15.47
C VAL A 546 -18.58 -11.90 16.57
N THR A 547 -18.65 -12.42 17.79
CA THR A 547 -19.08 -11.64 18.96
C THR A 547 -17.96 -10.67 19.31
N VAL A 548 -18.28 -9.39 19.49
CA VAL A 548 -17.34 -8.40 20.01
C VAL A 548 -17.24 -8.56 21.54
N LEU A 549 -16.02 -8.53 22.06
CA LEU A 549 -15.75 -8.61 23.49
C LEU A 549 -15.24 -7.28 24.06
N ASP A 550 -14.45 -6.54 23.27
CA ASP A 550 -13.81 -5.28 23.67
C ASP A 550 -13.34 -4.51 22.43
N THR A 551 -13.77 -3.25 22.32
CA THR A 551 -13.36 -2.25 21.30
C THR A 551 -12.61 -1.06 21.91
N ALA A 552 -12.48 -1.00 23.23
CA ALA A 552 -12.01 0.17 23.97
C ALA A 552 -10.52 0.08 24.32
N SER A 553 -9.99 -1.12 24.58
CA SER A 553 -8.59 -1.29 25.00
C SER A 553 -7.57 -1.01 23.88
N TYR A 554 -7.96 -1.13 22.60
CA TYR A 554 -7.06 -0.98 21.45
C TYR A 554 -7.79 -0.32 20.26
N PRO A 555 -7.46 0.93 19.88
CA PRO A 555 -8.27 1.70 18.92
C PRO A 555 -8.30 1.11 17.50
N ASP A 556 -7.24 0.40 17.10
CA ASP A 556 -7.11 -0.21 15.78
C ASP A 556 -7.45 -1.72 15.78
N TRP A 557 -7.76 -2.32 16.94
CA TRP A 557 -7.94 -3.77 17.09
C TRP A 557 -9.10 -4.16 18.01
N THR A 558 -10.14 -4.76 17.44
CA THR A 558 -11.25 -5.31 18.20
C THR A 558 -10.92 -6.69 18.74
N LYS A 559 -11.15 -6.90 20.03
CA LYS A 559 -11.14 -8.23 20.64
C LYS A 559 -12.47 -8.93 20.38
N VAL A 560 -12.42 -10.13 19.85
CA VAL A 560 -13.59 -10.88 19.39
C VAL A 560 -13.57 -12.33 19.86
N ARG A 561 -14.74 -12.97 19.81
CA ARG A 561 -14.93 -14.41 19.96
C ARG A 561 -15.61 -14.97 18.71
N THR A 562 -15.03 -16.00 18.10
CA THR A 562 -15.64 -16.74 17.00
C THR A 562 -16.72 -17.70 17.50
N ALA A 563 -17.58 -18.19 16.61
CA ALA A 563 -18.66 -19.12 16.96
C ALA A 563 -18.17 -20.45 17.56
N ASP A 564 -16.95 -20.89 17.23
CA ASP A 564 -16.27 -22.05 17.82
C ASP A 564 -15.46 -21.71 19.09
N GLY A 565 -15.65 -20.52 19.66
CA GLY A 565 -15.14 -20.12 20.97
C GLY A 565 -13.71 -19.59 21.00
N LYS A 566 -12.98 -19.52 19.88
CA LYS A 566 -11.65 -18.90 19.86
C LYS A 566 -11.75 -17.41 20.18
N VAL A 567 -10.94 -16.93 21.12
CA VAL A 567 -10.84 -15.52 21.48
C VAL A 567 -9.51 -14.96 20.95
N GLY A 568 -9.57 -13.79 20.32
CA GLY A 568 -8.41 -13.11 19.75
C GLY A 568 -8.76 -11.70 19.28
N TYR A 569 -7.86 -11.10 18.50
CA TYR A 569 -8.00 -9.74 17.98
C TYR A 569 -8.09 -9.73 16.45
N LEU A 570 -8.94 -8.87 15.92
CA LEU A 570 -9.05 -8.53 14.49
C LEU A 570 -8.73 -7.06 14.30
N TYR A 571 -8.12 -6.72 13.17
CA TYR A 571 -7.76 -5.34 12.84
C TYR A 571 -8.95 -4.60 12.22
N ASN A 572 -9.19 -3.37 12.66
CA ASN A 572 -10.48 -2.69 12.48
C ASN A 572 -10.83 -2.36 11.02
N ASP A 573 -9.85 -2.10 10.14
CA ASP A 573 -10.10 -1.86 8.69
C ASP A 573 -10.68 -3.10 7.96
N TYR A 574 -10.60 -4.29 8.57
CA TYR A 574 -11.06 -5.55 7.99
C TYR A 574 -12.35 -6.07 8.62
N ILE A 575 -13.04 -5.24 9.42
CA ILE A 575 -14.33 -5.57 10.03
C ILE A 575 -15.33 -4.41 9.96
N GLU A 576 -16.62 -4.75 10.04
CA GLU A 576 -17.76 -3.84 10.16
C GLU A 576 -18.51 -4.16 11.46
N TYR A 577 -18.74 -3.18 12.33
CA TYR A 577 -19.47 -3.38 13.59
C TYR A 577 -20.97 -3.57 13.37
N LEU A 578 -21.58 -4.46 14.16
CA LEU A 578 -23.00 -4.81 14.12
C LEU A 578 -23.65 -4.41 15.45
N TYR A 579 -24.84 -3.83 15.39
CA TYR A 579 -25.54 -3.29 16.57
C TYR A 579 -26.76 -4.16 16.94
N GLY A 580 -27.63 -3.70 17.84
CA GLY A 580 -28.70 -4.50 18.44
C GLY A 580 -29.65 -5.15 17.43
N ASN A 581 -29.84 -6.46 17.53
CA ASN A 581 -30.62 -7.31 16.62
C ASN A 581 -30.11 -7.41 15.15
N ASP A 582 -28.95 -6.84 14.78
CA ASP A 582 -28.39 -6.93 13.41
C ASP A 582 -27.85 -8.33 13.02
N GLY A 583 -28.22 -9.38 13.74
CA GLY A 583 -27.89 -10.77 13.40
C GLY A 583 -28.38 -11.25 12.02
N THR A 584 -29.17 -10.46 11.29
CA THR A 584 -29.70 -10.83 9.96
C THR A 584 -29.74 -9.73 8.88
N GLN A 585 -29.40 -8.46 9.17
CA GLN A 585 -29.65 -7.34 8.26
C GLN A 585 -28.66 -7.23 7.08
N VAL A 586 -28.85 -8.09 6.09
CA VAL A 586 -28.50 -7.74 4.70
C VAL A 586 -29.64 -6.92 4.14
N SER A 587 -29.40 -5.63 3.91
CA SER A 587 -30.40 -4.71 3.35
C SER A 587 -30.65 -4.98 1.86
N GLY A 588 -29.60 -5.34 1.11
CA GLY A 588 -29.68 -5.63 -0.32
C GLY A 588 -28.69 -6.71 -0.81
N LEU A 589 -29.11 -7.47 -1.81
CA LEU A 589 -28.29 -8.43 -2.55
C LEU A 589 -28.69 -8.35 -4.03
N THR A 590 -27.73 -8.12 -4.92
CA THR A 590 -27.92 -8.11 -6.37
C THR A 590 -26.87 -8.96 -7.08
N LEU A 591 -27.19 -9.42 -8.29
CA LEU A 591 -26.27 -10.12 -9.17
C LEU A 591 -26.01 -9.28 -10.42
N SER A 592 -24.78 -9.33 -10.94
CA SER A 592 -24.42 -8.68 -12.21
C SER A 592 -25.23 -9.19 -13.41
N HIS A 593 -25.75 -10.41 -13.31
CA HIS A 593 -26.45 -11.13 -14.37
C HIS A 593 -27.51 -12.03 -13.75
N THR A 594 -28.75 -11.99 -14.27
CA THR A 594 -29.89 -12.80 -13.81
C THR A 594 -30.18 -14.02 -14.69
N SER A 595 -29.41 -14.20 -15.76
CA SER A 595 -29.40 -15.42 -16.58
C SER A 595 -28.05 -15.62 -17.27
N GLY A 596 -27.81 -16.81 -17.82
CA GLY A 596 -26.62 -17.11 -18.63
C GLY A 596 -26.71 -18.44 -19.38
N THR A 597 -26.06 -18.52 -20.54
CA THR A 597 -25.97 -19.77 -21.34
C THR A 597 -24.53 -20.28 -21.30
N ILE A 598 -24.33 -21.53 -20.89
CA ILE A 598 -23.00 -22.06 -20.55
C ILE A 598 -22.73 -23.35 -21.35
N PRO A 599 -21.78 -23.38 -22.30
CA PRO A 599 -21.35 -24.65 -22.89
C PRO A 599 -20.77 -25.59 -21.82
N LYS A 600 -21.17 -26.86 -21.84
CA LYS A 600 -20.65 -27.86 -20.88
C LYS A 600 -19.11 -27.84 -20.83
N GLY A 601 -18.57 -27.81 -19.62
CA GLY A 601 -17.13 -27.71 -19.35
C GLY A 601 -16.61 -26.27 -19.19
N LYS A 602 -17.40 -25.23 -19.51
CA LYS A 602 -17.07 -23.84 -19.19
C LYS A 602 -17.63 -23.43 -17.83
N SER A 603 -16.98 -22.41 -17.26
CA SER A 603 -17.50 -21.57 -16.18
C SER A 603 -18.06 -20.25 -16.73
N TYR A 604 -19.08 -19.73 -16.06
CA TYR A 604 -19.67 -18.40 -16.25
C TYR A 604 -19.52 -17.61 -14.96
N TYR A 605 -18.95 -16.40 -15.02
CA TYR A 605 -18.73 -15.59 -13.81
C TYR A 605 -19.87 -14.58 -13.57
N VAL A 606 -20.54 -14.69 -12.42
CA VAL A 606 -21.55 -13.73 -11.95
C VAL A 606 -21.06 -13.10 -10.65
N LYS A 607 -20.87 -11.77 -10.66
CA LYS A 607 -20.51 -11.03 -9.45
C LYS A 607 -21.77 -10.76 -8.62
N ALA A 608 -21.75 -11.17 -7.35
CA ALA A 608 -22.73 -10.70 -6.37
C ALA A 608 -22.27 -9.39 -5.73
N SER A 609 -23.22 -8.50 -5.46
CA SER A 609 -23.03 -7.25 -4.72
C SER A 609 -23.97 -7.26 -3.52
N VAL A 610 -23.43 -7.01 -2.33
CA VAL A 610 -24.19 -7.07 -1.07
C VAL A 610 -24.14 -5.72 -0.35
N SER A 611 -25.23 -5.38 0.31
CA SER A 611 -25.36 -4.24 1.22
C SER A 611 -25.77 -4.75 2.61
N PRO A 612 -24.98 -4.50 3.68
CA PRO A 612 -23.64 -3.92 3.62
C PRO A 612 -22.61 -4.83 2.94
N THR A 613 -21.53 -4.21 2.46
CA THR A 613 -20.44 -4.85 1.71
C THR A 613 -19.59 -5.78 2.58
N GLY A 614 -18.92 -6.76 1.97
CA GLY A 614 -18.11 -7.75 2.70
C GLY A 614 -18.93 -8.88 3.32
N THR A 615 -20.27 -8.83 3.27
CA THR A 615 -21.12 -9.96 3.69
C THR A 615 -20.88 -11.21 2.85
N ALA A 616 -20.79 -12.37 3.51
CA ALA A 616 -20.59 -13.65 2.87
C ALA A 616 -21.78 -14.00 1.97
N VAL A 617 -21.51 -14.29 0.71
CA VAL A 617 -22.50 -14.83 -0.23
C VAL A 617 -22.34 -16.34 -0.29
N THR A 618 -23.31 -17.03 0.28
CA THR A 618 -23.47 -18.48 0.07
C THR A 618 -24.12 -18.71 -1.29
N TRP A 619 -23.68 -19.73 -2.02
CA TRP A 619 -24.16 -20.03 -3.36
C TRP A 619 -24.71 -21.46 -3.42
N THR A 620 -25.87 -21.64 -4.02
CA THR A 620 -26.49 -22.95 -4.27
C THR A 620 -26.96 -23.07 -5.72
N SER A 621 -27.18 -24.32 -6.15
CA SER A 621 -27.78 -24.65 -7.45
C SER A 621 -29.00 -25.51 -7.22
N SER A 622 -30.10 -25.25 -7.94
CA SER A 622 -31.28 -26.11 -7.93
C SER A 622 -31.05 -27.48 -8.56
N ASN A 623 -29.96 -27.65 -9.34
CA ASN A 623 -29.58 -28.92 -9.96
C ASN A 623 -28.07 -28.97 -10.19
N THR A 624 -27.33 -29.55 -9.23
CA THR A 624 -25.87 -29.68 -9.30
C THR A 624 -25.39 -30.56 -10.46
N ASN A 625 -26.19 -31.53 -10.90
CA ASN A 625 -25.86 -32.38 -12.06
C ASN A 625 -25.85 -31.59 -13.38
N VAL A 626 -26.61 -30.50 -13.46
CA VAL A 626 -26.59 -29.54 -14.59
C VAL A 626 -25.50 -28.49 -14.37
N ALA A 627 -25.51 -27.78 -13.25
CA ALA A 627 -24.53 -26.73 -12.96
C ALA A 627 -24.18 -26.64 -11.47
N THR A 628 -22.90 -26.51 -11.15
CA THR A 628 -22.37 -26.20 -9.82
C THR A 628 -21.91 -24.75 -9.73
N VAL A 629 -21.75 -24.21 -8.53
CA VAL A 629 -21.33 -22.81 -8.31
C VAL A 629 -20.41 -22.70 -7.10
N SER A 630 -19.38 -21.87 -7.20
CA SER A 630 -18.53 -21.47 -6.08
C SER A 630 -18.06 -20.02 -6.27
N ASN A 631 -18.24 -19.16 -5.26
CA ASN A 631 -17.84 -17.75 -5.29
C ASN A 631 -18.27 -16.96 -6.55
N GLY A 632 -19.45 -17.28 -7.09
CA GLY A 632 -19.99 -16.67 -8.32
C GLY A 632 -19.48 -17.26 -9.63
N PHE A 633 -18.53 -18.20 -9.60
CA PHE A 633 -18.12 -18.98 -10.76
C PHE A 633 -19.04 -20.20 -10.91
N ILE A 634 -19.89 -20.18 -11.95
CA ILE A 634 -20.90 -21.20 -12.23
C ILE A 634 -20.37 -22.15 -13.30
N TYR A 635 -20.14 -23.43 -12.97
CA TYR A 635 -19.59 -24.44 -13.89
C TYR A 635 -20.69 -25.32 -14.50
N GLY A 636 -20.71 -25.47 -15.83
CA GLY A 636 -21.67 -26.31 -16.54
C GLY A 636 -21.25 -27.78 -16.61
N ASN A 637 -21.93 -28.65 -15.86
CA ASN A 637 -21.65 -30.09 -15.77
C ASN A 637 -22.29 -30.90 -16.92
N GLN A 638 -23.57 -30.69 -17.19
CA GLN A 638 -24.36 -31.42 -18.21
C GLN A 638 -25.44 -30.51 -18.82
N PRO A 639 -25.86 -30.74 -20.09
CA PRO A 639 -26.92 -29.95 -20.71
C PRO A 639 -28.24 -30.01 -19.93
N GLY A 640 -28.94 -28.88 -19.85
CA GLY A 640 -30.17 -28.72 -19.07
C GLY A 640 -30.28 -27.31 -18.48
N SER A 641 -31.17 -27.10 -17.51
CA SER A 641 -31.33 -25.81 -16.83
C SER A 641 -31.23 -25.95 -15.31
N ALA A 642 -30.69 -24.92 -14.65
CA ALA A 642 -30.59 -24.81 -13.21
C ALA A 642 -30.81 -23.35 -12.77
N VAL A 643 -31.32 -23.15 -11.56
CA VAL A 643 -31.39 -21.84 -10.92
C VAL A 643 -30.24 -21.76 -9.92
N ILE A 644 -29.28 -20.87 -10.19
CA ILE A 644 -28.22 -20.53 -9.25
C ILE A 644 -28.76 -19.49 -8.29
N THR A 645 -28.66 -19.74 -6.99
CA THR A 645 -29.12 -18.81 -5.95
C THR A 645 -27.93 -18.33 -5.14
N ALA A 646 -27.71 -17.02 -5.16
CA ALA A 646 -26.90 -16.33 -4.16
C ALA A 646 -27.78 -16.04 -2.93
N LYS A 647 -27.26 -16.28 -1.73
CA LYS A 647 -27.91 -15.94 -0.45
C LYS A 647 -26.93 -15.24 0.48
N ALA A 648 -27.36 -14.10 1.01
CA ALA A 648 -26.66 -13.32 2.01
C ALA A 648 -27.67 -12.89 3.08
N GLY A 649 -27.47 -13.32 4.34
CA GLY A 649 -28.46 -13.13 5.40
C GLY A 649 -29.82 -13.74 5.03
N SER A 650 -30.88 -12.95 5.13
CA SER A 650 -32.24 -13.30 4.67
C SER A 650 -32.48 -13.07 3.18
N LYS A 651 -31.63 -12.31 2.48
CA LYS A 651 -31.82 -11.95 1.06
C LYS A 651 -31.31 -13.04 0.13
N THR A 652 -32.04 -13.26 -0.96
CA THR A 652 -31.68 -14.16 -2.05
C THR A 652 -31.79 -13.46 -3.40
N ALA A 653 -30.85 -13.73 -4.30
CA ALA A 653 -30.89 -13.29 -5.69
C ALA A 653 -30.54 -14.47 -6.62
N THR A 654 -31.20 -14.58 -7.77
CA THR A 654 -31.12 -15.76 -8.64
C THR A 654 -30.57 -15.45 -10.03
N CYS A 655 -29.87 -16.43 -10.59
CA CYS A 655 -29.39 -16.45 -11.96
C CYS A 655 -29.86 -17.75 -12.64
N ASN A 656 -30.71 -17.62 -13.67
CA ASN A 656 -31.26 -18.74 -14.42
C ASN A 656 -30.26 -19.18 -15.49
N VAL A 657 -29.60 -20.34 -15.30
CA VAL A 657 -28.58 -20.83 -16.23
C VAL A 657 -29.08 -22.00 -17.07
N THR A 658 -28.79 -21.94 -18.37
CA THR A 658 -29.00 -23.04 -19.31
C THR A 658 -27.65 -23.55 -19.78
N VAL A 659 -27.35 -24.81 -19.47
CA VAL A 659 -26.14 -25.49 -19.92
C VAL A 659 -26.43 -26.14 -21.27
N THR A 660 -25.55 -25.89 -22.24
CA THR A 660 -25.63 -26.45 -23.60
C THR A 660 -24.59 -27.55 -23.81
N ALA A 661 -24.60 -28.17 -25.00
CA ALA A 661 -23.55 -29.11 -25.40
C ALA A 661 -22.14 -28.48 -25.27
N ALA A 662 -21.13 -29.32 -25.03
CA ALA A 662 -19.74 -28.86 -24.95
C ALA A 662 -19.27 -28.38 -26.33
N ASP A 663 -18.54 -27.26 -26.36
CA ASP A 663 -18.01 -26.66 -27.59
C ASP A 663 -17.25 -27.70 -28.44
N PRO A 664 -17.49 -27.79 -29.76
CA PRO A 664 -16.85 -28.83 -30.58
C PRO A 664 -15.33 -28.74 -30.60
N VAL A 665 -14.78 -27.53 -30.54
CA VAL A 665 -13.35 -27.26 -30.37
C VAL A 665 -13.25 -26.17 -29.32
N LYS A 666 -12.42 -26.38 -28.29
CA LYS A 666 -12.28 -25.46 -27.16
C LYS A 666 -11.51 -24.20 -27.53
N THR A 667 -10.42 -24.39 -28.26
CA THR A 667 -9.51 -23.34 -28.74
C THR A 667 -8.60 -23.89 -29.83
N ALA A 668 -8.01 -23.01 -30.65
CA ALA A 668 -7.04 -23.34 -31.68
C ALA A 668 -5.98 -22.23 -31.79
N TYR A 669 -4.78 -22.58 -32.23
CA TYR A 669 -3.70 -21.64 -32.55
C TYR A 669 -2.76 -22.22 -33.63
N THR A 670 -1.79 -21.44 -34.06
CA THR A 670 -0.75 -21.86 -35.02
C THR A 670 0.63 -21.53 -34.47
N THR A 671 1.62 -22.39 -34.73
CA THR A 671 3.02 -22.19 -34.31
C THR A 671 3.98 -22.52 -35.47
N PRO A 672 4.99 -21.68 -35.79
CA PRO A 672 5.26 -20.39 -35.16
C PRO A 672 4.18 -19.36 -35.45
N ASN A 673 4.01 -18.41 -34.54
CA ASN A 673 3.01 -17.35 -34.58
C ASN A 673 3.30 -16.30 -35.68
N VAL A 674 4.57 -16.23 -36.11
CA VAL A 674 5.03 -15.54 -37.32
C VAL A 674 5.96 -16.48 -38.10
N ALA A 675 5.60 -16.78 -39.34
CA ALA A 675 6.27 -17.78 -40.18
C ALA A 675 6.91 -17.17 -41.45
N GLY A 676 7.92 -17.83 -41.99
CA GLY A 676 8.51 -17.49 -43.29
C GLY A 676 7.77 -18.17 -44.45
N ILE A 677 7.95 -17.64 -45.67
CA ILE A 677 7.54 -18.33 -46.90
C ILE A 677 8.20 -19.72 -46.94
N GLY A 678 7.42 -20.76 -47.23
CA GLY A 678 7.87 -22.14 -47.27
C GLY A 678 8.07 -22.80 -45.90
N GLN A 679 8.05 -22.05 -44.79
CA GLN A 679 8.18 -22.63 -43.45
C GLN A 679 6.97 -23.50 -43.10
N GLN A 680 7.23 -24.60 -42.41
CA GLN A 680 6.19 -25.46 -41.84
C GLN A 680 5.55 -24.79 -40.62
N VAL A 681 4.24 -24.56 -40.70
CA VAL A 681 3.40 -24.07 -39.61
C VAL A 681 2.57 -25.23 -39.07
N GLU A 682 2.69 -25.51 -37.78
CA GLU A 682 1.84 -26.47 -37.09
C GLU A 682 0.50 -25.79 -36.74
N LEU A 683 -0.60 -26.43 -37.13
CA LEU A 683 -1.95 -26.07 -36.75
C LEU A 683 -2.32 -26.90 -35.51
N VAL A 684 -2.65 -26.22 -34.42
CA VAL A 684 -2.95 -26.86 -33.12
C VAL A 684 -4.39 -26.58 -32.73
N ALA A 685 -5.10 -27.61 -32.30
CA ALA A 685 -6.44 -27.50 -31.74
C ALA A 685 -6.55 -28.28 -30.43
N VAL A 686 -7.42 -27.80 -29.54
CA VAL A 686 -7.74 -28.48 -28.27
C VAL A 686 -9.23 -28.77 -28.22
N THR A 687 -9.59 -30.00 -27.87
CA THR A 687 -10.98 -30.42 -27.64
C THR A 687 -11.14 -31.00 -26.23
N ASP A 688 -12.38 -31.24 -25.81
CA ASP A 688 -12.65 -32.20 -24.74
C ASP A 688 -12.16 -33.62 -25.10
N ASN A 689 -12.23 -34.53 -24.12
CA ASN A 689 -11.82 -35.92 -24.26
C ASN A 689 -12.82 -36.83 -25.02
N THR A 690 -13.91 -36.31 -25.61
CA THR A 690 -14.92 -37.10 -26.33
C THR A 690 -14.79 -37.06 -27.85
N ARG A 691 -13.96 -36.16 -28.41
CA ARG A 691 -13.82 -36.02 -29.88
C ARG A 691 -12.89 -37.06 -30.48
N SER A 692 -13.28 -37.67 -31.59
CA SER A 692 -12.54 -38.73 -32.31
C SER A 692 -11.60 -38.19 -33.37
N SER A 693 -11.90 -37.02 -33.95
CA SER A 693 -11.07 -36.33 -34.93
C SER A 693 -11.35 -34.83 -34.95
N VAL A 694 -10.44 -34.07 -35.55
CA VAL A 694 -10.66 -32.68 -35.94
C VAL A 694 -10.40 -32.47 -37.43
N ARG A 695 -11.04 -31.45 -38.00
CA ARG A 695 -10.84 -30.97 -39.37
C ARG A 695 -10.40 -29.52 -39.32
N PHE A 696 -9.19 -29.24 -39.78
CA PHE A 696 -8.73 -27.89 -40.06
C PHE A 696 -9.10 -27.51 -41.49
N VAL A 697 -9.67 -26.32 -41.69
CA VAL A 697 -9.94 -25.73 -43.01
C VAL A 697 -9.18 -24.42 -43.07
N VAL A 698 -8.17 -24.37 -43.93
CA VAL A 698 -7.31 -23.20 -44.15
C VAL A 698 -7.78 -22.46 -45.39
N SER A 699 -8.17 -21.19 -45.24
CA SER A 699 -8.48 -20.30 -46.37
C SER A 699 -7.18 -19.79 -46.99
N MET A 700 -7.02 -20.02 -48.29
CA MET A 700 -5.83 -19.66 -49.05
C MET A 700 -6.02 -18.31 -49.76
N ASN A 701 -4.91 -17.58 -50.00
CA ASN A 701 -4.95 -16.24 -50.62
C ASN A 701 -5.44 -16.23 -52.08
N ASP A 702 -5.51 -17.40 -52.73
CA ASP A 702 -6.08 -17.60 -54.08
C ASP A 702 -7.60 -17.87 -54.06
N GLY A 703 -8.23 -17.83 -52.87
CA GLY A 703 -9.65 -18.13 -52.67
C GLY A 703 -9.97 -19.62 -52.50
N THR A 704 -8.98 -20.51 -52.62
CA THR A 704 -9.17 -21.95 -52.37
C THR A 704 -9.19 -22.26 -50.87
N THR A 705 -9.58 -23.50 -50.52
CA THR A 705 -9.48 -23.99 -49.13
C THR A 705 -8.71 -25.30 -49.06
N LYS A 706 -7.75 -25.38 -48.13
CA LYS A 706 -7.00 -26.60 -47.84
C LYS A 706 -7.60 -27.26 -46.60
N THR A 707 -8.17 -28.46 -46.76
CA THR A 707 -8.76 -29.25 -45.67
C THR A 707 -7.76 -30.29 -45.17
N LEU A 708 -7.62 -30.42 -43.84
CA LEU A 708 -6.73 -31.37 -43.18
C LEU A 708 -7.47 -32.06 -42.03
N ASP A 709 -7.76 -33.35 -42.20
CA ASP A 709 -8.43 -34.19 -41.20
C ASP A 709 -7.39 -34.91 -40.32
N VAL A 710 -7.61 -34.94 -39.01
CA VAL A 710 -6.66 -35.42 -38.01
C VAL A 710 -7.35 -36.35 -37.02
N GLY A 711 -7.01 -37.64 -37.04
CA GLY A 711 -7.51 -38.65 -36.09
C GLY A 711 -6.56 -38.95 -34.91
N ASN A 712 -5.30 -38.51 -34.98
CA ASN A 712 -4.31 -38.71 -33.93
C ASN A 712 -4.24 -37.49 -32.99
N TYR A 713 -4.09 -37.75 -31.69
CA TYR A 713 -4.02 -36.72 -30.65
C TYR A 713 -3.07 -37.12 -29.53
N THR A 714 -2.59 -36.13 -28.77
CA THR A 714 -2.04 -36.34 -27.43
C THR A 714 -3.08 -35.93 -26.38
N THR A 715 -2.93 -36.39 -25.13
CA THR A 715 -3.81 -35.98 -24.02
C THR A 715 -3.10 -35.00 -23.11
N GLU A 716 -3.81 -33.95 -22.68
CA GLU A 716 -3.35 -33.04 -21.63
C GLU A 716 -4.48 -32.86 -20.61
N ASN A 717 -4.14 -32.97 -19.33
CA ASN A 717 -5.11 -33.03 -18.23
C ASN A 717 -4.72 -32.05 -17.12
N SER A 718 -5.72 -31.46 -16.46
CA SER A 718 -5.54 -30.56 -15.32
C SER A 718 -6.47 -30.99 -14.18
N THR A 719 -5.91 -31.16 -12.98
CA THR A 719 -6.61 -31.75 -11.82
C THR A 719 -6.35 -30.91 -10.56
N ASN A 720 -7.03 -29.78 -10.44
CA ASN A 720 -7.12 -29.04 -9.18
C ASN A 720 -8.21 -29.66 -8.28
N GLY A 721 -7.87 -30.04 -7.04
CA GLY A 721 -8.77 -30.77 -6.14
C GLY A 721 -10.07 -30.06 -5.75
N ASN A 722 -10.15 -28.73 -5.95
CA ASN A 722 -11.34 -27.93 -5.66
C ASN A 722 -12.23 -27.66 -6.90
N LEU A 723 -11.87 -28.22 -8.07
CA LEU A 723 -12.54 -27.97 -9.35
C LEU A 723 -12.83 -29.28 -10.11
N ALA A 724 -13.70 -29.21 -11.11
CA ALA A 724 -13.92 -30.33 -12.01
C ALA A 724 -12.62 -30.68 -12.78
N PRO A 725 -12.21 -31.96 -12.83
CA PRO A 725 -11.08 -32.40 -13.66
C PRO A 725 -11.29 -32.04 -15.13
N ASN A 726 -10.28 -31.43 -15.74
CA ASN A 726 -10.30 -31.03 -17.14
C ASN A 726 -9.44 -32.00 -17.95
N TYR A 727 -10.07 -32.75 -18.85
CA TYR A 727 -9.42 -33.73 -19.72
C TYR A 727 -9.52 -33.26 -21.18
N THR A 728 -8.39 -33.09 -21.86
CA THR A 728 -8.34 -32.56 -23.22
C THR A 728 -7.61 -33.48 -24.18
N ARG A 729 -7.94 -33.33 -25.47
CA ARG A 729 -7.16 -33.89 -26.58
C ARG A 729 -6.55 -32.73 -27.36
N VAL A 730 -5.24 -32.81 -27.59
CA VAL A 730 -4.48 -31.84 -28.38
C VAL A 730 -4.18 -32.47 -29.74
N TRP A 731 -4.63 -31.80 -30.79
CA TRP A 731 -4.58 -32.25 -32.18
C TRP A 731 -3.60 -31.39 -32.94
N LYS A 732 -2.75 -32.02 -33.76
CA LYS A 732 -1.66 -31.37 -34.48
C LYS A 732 -1.62 -31.84 -35.93
N THR A 733 -1.47 -30.91 -36.86
CA THR A 733 -1.12 -31.16 -38.27
C THR A 733 -0.29 -29.99 -38.79
N ALA A 734 0.23 -30.05 -40.01
CA ALA A 734 1.10 -29.01 -40.53
C ALA A 734 0.76 -28.58 -41.96
N VAL A 735 1.06 -27.31 -42.26
CA VAL A 735 0.87 -26.66 -43.54
C VAL A 735 2.07 -25.77 -43.86
N THR A 736 2.34 -25.58 -45.15
CA THR A 736 3.33 -24.61 -45.67
C THR A 736 2.61 -23.61 -46.56
N PHE A 737 3.14 -22.39 -46.64
CA PHE A 737 2.55 -21.28 -47.39
C PHE A 737 3.56 -20.71 -48.40
N SER A 738 3.10 -20.41 -49.61
CA SER A 738 3.94 -19.97 -50.73
C SER A 738 4.04 -18.44 -50.88
N SER A 739 3.30 -17.66 -50.09
CA SER A 739 3.34 -16.20 -50.11
C SER A 739 3.13 -15.59 -48.72
N PRO A 740 3.50 -14.32 -48.49
CA PRO A 740 3.15 -13.60 -47.27
C PRO A 740 1.64 -13.38 -47.16
N GLY A 741 1.11 -13.29 -45.94
CA GLY A 741 -0.31 -13.06 -45.69
C GLY A 741 -0.83 -13.57 -44.35
N THR A 742 -2.14 -13.40 -44.14
CA THR A 742 -2.87 -13.90 -42.96
C THR A 742 -3.87 -14.96 -43.40
N TYR A 743 -3.52 -16.23 -43.18
CA TYR A 743 -4.32 -17.37 -43.65
C TYR A 743 -5.28 -17.81 -42.54
N GLN A 744 -6.58 -17.61 -42.74
CA GLN A 744 -7.61 -17.97 -41.75
C GLN A 744 -7.71 -19.50 -41.61
N VAL A 745 -7.87 -19.98 -40.39
CA VAL A 745 -7.95 -21.40 -40.04
C VAL A 745 -9.19 -21.64 -39.18
N ALA A 746 -10.21 -22.28 -39.75
CA ALA A 746 -11.36 -22.78 -39.00
C ALA A 746 -11.12 -24.24 -38.60
N VAL A 747 -11.56 -24.64 -37.40
CA VAL A 747 -11.38 -25.99 -36.88
C VAL A 747 -12.69 -26.56 -36.35
N TYR A 748 -13.08 -27.71 -36.88
CA TYR A 748 -14.29 -28.46 -36.54
C TYR A 748 -13.90 -29.81 -35.91
N SER A 749 -14.83 -30.50 -35.24
CA SER A 749 -14.57 -31.82 -34.64
C SER A 749 -15.65 -32.86 -34.97
N SER A 750 -15.32 -34.13 -34.78
CA SER A 750 -16.29 -35.22 -34.77
C SER A 750 -16.24 -35.96 -33.43
N THR A 751 -17.37 -36.55 -33.03
CA THR A 751 -17.46 -37.53 -31.92
C THR A 751 -17.45 -38.98 -32.42
N GLY A 752 -17.46 -39.18 -33.75
CA GLY A 752 -17.46 -40.48 -34.40
C GLY A 752 -18.26 -40.47 -35.69
N GLY A 753 -17.79 -41.21 -36.70
CA GLY A 753 -18.39 -41.25 -38.04
C GLY A 753 -17.85 -40.16 -38.98
N SER A 754 -18.46 -40.04 -40.16
CA SER A 754 -17.95 -39.22 -41.28
C SER A 754 -18.29 -37.72 -41.21
N SER A 755 -19.04 -37.30 -40.20
CA SER A 755 -19.57 -35.93 -40.07
C SER A 755 -18.79 -35.12 -39.04
N TYR A 756 -18.54 -33.85 -39.37
CA TYR A 756 -17.95 -32.85 -38.48
C TYR A 756 -19.00 -31.84 -37.99
N SER A 757 -18.71 -31.16 -36.90
CA SER A 757 -19.55 -30.11 -36.33
C SER A 757 -19.73 -28.92 -37.27
N SER A 758 -20.91 -28.29 -37.24
CA SER A 758 -21.20 -27.06 -37.98
C SER A 758 -20.60 -25.79 -37.33
N THR A 759 -20.23 -25.87 -36.05
CA THR A 759 -19.51 -24.84 -35.30
C THR A 759 -18.14 -25.35 -34.85
N GLY A 760 -17.26 -24.44 -34.44
CA GLY A 760 -15.87 -24.77 -34.17
C GLY A 760 -15.09 -23.59 -33.60
N ALA A 761 -13.76 -23.68 -33.62
CA ALA A 761 -12.86 -22.59 -33.24
C ALA A 761 -12.22 -21.96 -34.49
N THR A 762 -11.81 -20.69 -34.40
CA THR A 762 -11.06 -19.99 -35.46
C THR A 762 -9.76 -19.44 -34.92
N THR A 763 -8.72 -19.48 -35.74
CA THR A 763 -7.43 -18.82 -35.56
C THR A 763 -6.87 -18.46 -36.94
N SER A 764 -5.61 -18.01 -37.05
CA SER A 764 -4.99 -17.81 -38.36
C SER A 764 -3.48 -18.03 -38.31
N SER A 765 -2.92 -18.58 -39.38
CA SER A 765 -1.47 -18.49 -39.62
C SER A 765 -1.09 -17.07 -40.08
N PHE A 766 0.18 -16.68 -39.90
CA PHE A 766 0.69 -15.39 -40.34
C PHE A 766 2.07 -15.55 -40.95
N VAL A 767 2.25 -15.08 -42.19
CA VAL A 767 3.44 -15.33 -43.00
C VAL A 767 4.04 -14.00 -43.47
N VAL A 768 5.33 -13.80 -43.22
CA VAL A 768 6.09 -12.60 -43.59
C VAL A 768 7.02 -12.86 -44.78
N SER A 769 7.43 -11.78 -45.45
CA SER A 769 8.35 -11.83 -46.60
C SER A 769 9.79 -12.18 -46.21
N THR A 770 10.20 -11.85 -44.98
CA THR A 770 11.51 -12.23 -44.42
C THR A 770 11.41 -12.57 -42.94
N GLN A 771 12.16 -13.59 -42.51
CA GLN A 771 12.31 -13.97 -41.11
C GLN A 771 13.52 -13.31 -40.42
N GLU A 772 14.33 -12.54 -41.16
CA GLU A 772 15.51 -11.88 -40.62
C GLU A 772 15.11 -10.88 -39.52
N LYS A 773 15.34 -11.27 -38.26
CA LYS A 773 14.79 -10.57 -37.08
C LYS A 773 15.27 -9.12 -36.94
N THR A 774 16.37 -8.77 -37.59
CA THR A 774 16.98 -7.44 -37.66
C THR A 774 16.53 -6.62 -38.88
N SER A 775 15.93 -7.24 -39.90
CA SER A 775 15.52 -6.57 -41.15
C SER A 775 14.27 -5.73 -40.95
N SER A 776 14.42 -4.41 -40.92
CA SER A 776 13.29 -3.49 -40.81
C SER A 776 12.55 -3.30 -42.13
N THR A 777 11.25 -3.58 -42.13
CA THR A 777 10.35 -3.53 -43.29
C THR A 777 9.10 -2.71 -42.96
N ARG A 778 8.18 -2.55 -43.93
CA ARG A 778 6.84 -1.97 -43.75
C ARG A 778 5.72 -3.02 -43.70
N GLU A 779 6.06 -4.30 -43.63
CA GLU A 779 5.06 -5.35 -43.56
C GLU A 779 4.44 -5.40 -42.16
N ASN A 780 3.16 -5.77 -42.06
CA ASN A 780 2.57 -6.06 -40.77
C ASN A 780 3.31 -7.22 -40.11
N ARG A 781 3.45 -7.20 -38.79
CA ARG A 781 4.09 -8.26 -38.01
C ARG A 781 3.13 -8.87 -36.98
N ARG A 782 3.51 -10.05 -36.49
CA ARG A 782 3.00 -10.67 -35.26
C ARG A 782 4.14 -10.84 -34.27
N VAL A 783 3.83 -11.00 -32.99
CA VAL A 783 4.81 -11.33 -31.96
C VAL A 783 5.45 -12.70 -32.22
N SER A 784 6.74 -12.83 -31.94
CA SER A 784 7.48 -14.10 -32.04
C SER A 784 7.14 -15.09 -30.92
N ASP A 785 7.38 -16.37 -31.17
CA ASP A 785 7.25 -17.43 -30.18
C ASP A 785 8.22 -17.25 -29.01
N GLU A 786 9.42 -16.71 -29.25
CA GLU A 786 10.35 -16.39 -28.17
C GLU A 786 9.81 -15.27 -27.27
N MET A 787 9.19 -14.22 -27.82
CA MET A 787 8.56 -13.18 -27.00
C MET A 787 7.28 -13.69 -26.31
N LEU A 788 6.47 -14.53 -26.95
CA LEU A 788 5.35 -15.21 -26.28
C LEU A 788 5.83 -16.07 -25.10
N ALA A 789 6.98 -16.74 -25.23
CA ALA A 789 7.59 -17.51 -24.16
C ALA A 789 8.12 -16.63 -23.02
N LEU A 790 8.66 -15.44 -23.32
CA LEU A 790 9.03 -14.45 -22.31
C LEU A 790 7.80 -13.92 -21.56
N ILE A 791 6.73 -13.52 -22.28
CA ILE A 791 5.47 -13.07 -21.67
C ILE A 791 4.89 -14.17 -20.76
N GLY A 792 4.77 -15.41 -21.25
CA GLY A 792 4.26 -16.53 -20.45
C GLY A 792 5.10 -16.84 -19.20
N LYS A 793 6.42 -16.58 -19.23
CA LYS A 793 7.30 -16.66 -18.05
C LYS A 793 7.10 -15.51 -17.07
N TRP A 794 6.84 -14.30 -17.57
CA TRP A 794 6.63 -13.10 -16.74
C TRP A 794 5.24 -13.06 -16.07
N GLU A 795 4.18 -13.50 -16.76
CA GLU A 795 2.84 -13.63 -16.15
C GLU A 795 2.74 -14.84 -15.21
N GLY A 796 3.42 -15.94 -15.54
CA GLY A 796 3.28 -17.23 -14.86
C GLY A 796 1.98 -17.96 -15.24
N TYR A 797 1.90 -19.26 -14.94
CA TYR A 797 0.75 -20.11 -15.28
C TYR A 797 -0.10 -20.45 -14.06
N SER A 798 -1.40 -20.16 -14.12
CA SER A 798 -2.41 -20.75 -13.25
C SER A 798 -3.50 -21.49 -14.04
N ALA A 799 -3.70 -22.77 -13.73
CA ALA A 799 -4.84 -23.54 -14.24
C ALA A 799 -6.19 -23.02 -13.73
N ALA A 800 -6.24 -22.53 -12.49
CA ALA A 800 -7.46 -22.08 -11.83
C ALA A 800 -7.56 -20.55 -11.77
N VAL A 801 -8.77 -20.03 -11.63
CA VAL A 801 -8.99 -18.60 -11.36
C VAL A 801 -8.31 -18.20 -10.05
N TYR A 802 -7.59 -17.08 -10.08
CA TYR A 802 -7.03 -16.42 -8.90
C TYR A 802 -7.35 -14.91 -8.93
N PRO A 803 -7.39 -14.23 -7.78
CA PRO A 803 -7.54 -12.77 -7.73
C PRO A 803 -6.22 -12.06 -8.02
N ASP A 804 -6.19 -11.14 -8.97
CA ASP A 804 -5.10 -10.18 -9.08
C ASP A 804 -5.21 -9.12 -7.97
N THR A 805 -4.46 -9.34 -6.89
CA THR A 805 -4.38 -8.44 -5.74
C THR A 805 -3.84 -7.04 -6.05
N LEU A 806 -3.13 -6.85 -7.18
CA LEU A 806 -2.62 -5.54 -7.59
C LEU A 806 -3.68 -4.73 -8.35
N ALA A 807 -4.63 -5.40 -9.00
CA ALA A 807 -5.71 -4.80 -9.78
C ALA A 807 -7.09 -4.85 -9.09
N ASN A 808 -7.14 -4.84 -7.75
CA ASN A 808 -8.37 -4.89 -6.92
C ASN A 808 -9.11 -6.25 -6.97
N ASN A 809 -8.37 -7.36 -6.92
CA ASN A 809 -8.87 -8.74 -6.93
C ASN A 809 -9.67 -9.08 -8.21
N ILE A 810 -9.23 -8.59 -9.37
CA ILE A 810 -9.82 -8.98 -10.66
C ILE A 810 -9.55 -10.48 -10.91
N PRO A 811 -10.59 -11.27 -11.30
CA PRO A 811 -10.42 -12.67 -11.66
C PRO A 811 -9.47 -12.84 -12.86
N THR A 812 -8.44 -13.66 -12.67
CA THR A 812 -7.35 -13.89 -13.61
C THR A 812 -7.08 -15.38 -13.76
N ILE A 813 -6.71 -15.85 -14.96
CA ILE A 813 -6.46 -17.27 -15.25
C ILE A 813 -5.44 -17.44 -16.39
N GLY A 814 -4.84 -18.64 -16.49
CA GLY A 814 -3.87 -18.97 -17.53
C GLY A 814 -2.57 -18.19 -17.32
N TYR A 815 -2.12 -17.51 -18.38
CA TYR A 815 -0.99 -16.57 -18.33
C TYR A 815 -1.54 -15.14 -18.26
N GLY A 816 -1.83 -14.64 -17.05
CA GLY A 816 -2.21 -13.23 -16.82
C GLY A 816 -3.56 -12.76 -17.39
N GLN A 817 -4.40 -13.63 -17.96
CA GLN A 817 -5.64 -13.20 -18.62
C GLN A 817 -6.74 -12.86 -17.59
N THR A 818 -6.97 -11.56 -17.40
CA THR A 818 -8.08 -11.00 -16.61
C THR A 818 -9.44 -11.13 -17.30
N PHE A 819 -10.53 -11.23 -16.54
CA PHE A 819 -11.90 -11.19 -17.10
C PHE A 819 -12.95 -10.57 -16.16
N GLY A 820 -14.00 -9.97 -16.76
CA GLY A 820 -15.12 -9.35 -16.05
C GLY A 820 -16.29 -10.31 -15.78
N ALA A 821 -17.29 -9.81 -15.04
CA ALA A 821 -18.56 -10.53 -14.88
C ALA A 821 -19.29 -10.68 -16.23
N GLY A 822 -19.94 -11.82 -16.45
CA GLY A 822 -20.51 -12.21 -17.74
C GLY A 822 -19.54 -12.99 -18.63
N ALA A 823 -18.28 -13.16 -18.23
CA ALA A 823 -17.31 -13.94 -19.01
C ALA A 823 -17.62 -15.45 -18.98
N LEU A 824 -17.47 -16.10 -20.14
CA LEU A 824 -17.44 -17.55 -20.34
C LEU A 824 -15.99 -18.00 -20.56
N PHE A 825 -15.50 -18.93 -19.75
CA PHE A 825 -14.10 -19.38 -19.79
C PHE A 825 -13.98 -20.85 -19.36
N TYR A 826 -12.94 -21.57 -19.81
CA TYR A 826 -12.58 -22.84 -19.18
C TYR A 826 -11.87 -22.55 -17.86
N ASN A 827 -12.35 -23.14 -16.77
CA ASN A 827 -11.67 -23.13 -15.47
C ASN A 827 -10.92 -24.45 -15.31
N ASN A 828 -9.88 -24.49 -14.46
CA ASN A 828 -8.95 -25.62 -14.38
C ASN A 828 -8.32 -25.92 -15.76
N GLN A 829 -7.83 -24.88 -16.44
CA GLN A 829 -7.21 -24.96 -17.77
C GLN A 829 -6.01 -25.90 -17.80
N THR A 830 -5.69 -26.44 -18.98
CA THR A 830 -4.40 -27.04 -19.29
C THR A 830 -3.40 -25.98 -19.78
N LYS A 831 -2.11 -26.33 -19.93
CA LYS A 831 -1.11 -25.37 -20.43
C LYS A 831 -1.31 -25.05 -21.91
N THR A 832 -1.77 -26.02 -22.72
CA THR A 832 -2.08 -25.76 -24.15
C THR A 832 -3.31 -24.84 -24.29
N GLU A 833 -4.33 -25.01 -23.44
CA GLU A 833 -5.48 -24.08 -23.41
C GLU A 833 -5.07 -22.66 -23.01
N ALA A 834 -4.30 -22.52 -21.92
CA ALA A 834 -3.81 -21.23 -21.44
C ALA A 834 -2.86 -20.56 -22.44
N TRP A 835 -2.01 -21.33 -23.13
CA TRP A 835 -1.10 -20.82 -24.16
C TRP A 835 -1.86 -20.32 -25.39
N ALA A 836 -2.84 -21.09 -25.87
CA ALA A 836 -3.72 -20.66 -26.97
C ALA A 836 -4.51 -19.39 -26.59
N GLN A 837 -4.93 -19.27 -25.33
CA GLN A 837 -5.60 -18.08 -24.82
C GLN A 837 -4.66 -16.85 -24.80
N LEU A 838 -3.41 -17.00 -24.32
CA LEU A 838 -2.39 -15.95 -24.36
C LEU A 838 -2.09 -15.52 -25.81
N LEU A 839 -1.75 -16.46 -26.69
CA LEU A 839 -1.38 -16.20 -28.07
C LEU A 839 -2.50 -15.50 -28.85
N ASN A 840 -3.74 -15.99 -28.76
CA ASN A 840 -4.88 -15.36 -29.44
C ASN A 840 -5.23 -13.98 -28.82
N SER A 841 -5.04 -13.79 -27.51
CA SER A 841 -5.20 -12.48 -26.85
C SER A 841 -4.17 -11.46 -27.37
N VAL A 842 -2.88 -11.84 -27.40
CA VAL A 842 -1.78 -10.98 -27.89
C VAL A 842 -1.91 -10.68 -29.39
N ASN A 843 -2.34 -11.64 -30.20
CA ASN A 843 -2.60 -11.47 -31.64
C ASN A 843 -3.79 -10.55 -31.97
N GLY A 844 -4.63 -10.23 -30.99
CA GLY A 844 -5.76 -9.32 -31.14
C GLY A 844 -5.33 -7.84 -31.11
N SER A 845 -6.02 -7.06 -30.28
CA SER A 845 -5.90 -5.60 -30.22
C SER A 845 -4.48 -5.08 -29.96
N TYR A 846 -3.65 -5.80 -29.20
CA TYR A 846 -2.26 -5.42 -28.92
C TYR A 846 -1.39 -5.44 -30.19
N THR A 847 -1.38 -6.58 -30.90
CA THR A 847 -0.70 -6.71 -32.21
C THR A 847 -1.26 -5.75 -33.24
N GLN A 848 -2.59 -5.54 -33.26
CA GLN A 848 -3.22 -4.60 -34.20
C GLN A 848 -2.78 -3.16 -33.95
N ALA A 849 -2.81 -2.68 -32.70
CA ALA A 849 -2.47 -1.30 -32.36
C ALA A 849 -1.02 -0.94 -32.71
N VAL A 850 -0.07 -1.85 -32.47
CA VAL A 850 1.34 -1.64 -32.85
C VAL A 850 1.49 -1.53 -34.38
N ASN A 851 0.87 -2.42 -35.15
CA ASN A 851 0.88 -2.34 -36.62
C ASN A 851 0.22 -1.03 -37.12
N THR A 852 -0.93 -0.64 -36.57
CA THR A 852 -1.61 0.62 -36.92
C THR A 852 -0.73 1.84 -36.63
N PHE A 853 -0.02 1.88 -35.50
CA PHE A 853 0.91 2.97 -35.19
C PHE A 853 2.08 3.05 -36.19
N LEU A 854 2.70 1.91 -36.51
CA LEU A 854 3.80 1.84 -37.48
C LEU A 854 3.35 2.29 -38.88
N ALA A 855 2.18 1.83 -39.33
CA ALA A 855 1.59 2.17 -40.62
C ALA A 855 1.22 3.67 -40.70
N ASN A 856 0.43 4.17 -39.74
CA ASN A 856 -0.04 5.56 -39.74
C ASN A 856 1.10 6.59 -39.72
N ASN A 857 2.23 6.25 -39.11
CA ASN A 857 3.39 7.13 -39.00
C ASN A 857 4.48 6.84 -40.05
N ASN A 858 4.21 5.95 -41.03
CA ASN A 858 5.13 5.57 -42.09
C ASN A 858 6.51 5.10 -41.56
N ILE A 859 6.51 4.27 -40.51
CA ILE A 859 7.70 3.72 -39.82
C ILE A 859 8.07 2.34 -40.39
N LYS A 860 9.37 2.04 -40.50
CA LYS A 860 9.89 0.69 -40.72
C LYS A 860 10.28 0.04 -39.39
N ALA A 861 10.00 -1.24 -39.20
CA ALA A 861 10.35 -1.97 -37.98
C ALA A 861 10.77 -3.43 -38.28
N ASN A 862 11.71 -3.93 -37.48
CA ASN A 862 12.11 -5.33 -37.49
C ASN A 862 11.33 -6.14 -36.44
N GLN A 863 11.60 -7.44 -36.36
CA GLN A 863 10.87 -8.33 -35.47
C GLN A 863 11.13 -8.01 -33.98
N GLN A 864 12.37 -7.62 -33.66
CA GLN A 864 12.83 -7.35 -32.29
C GLN A 864 12.18 -6.08 -31.73
N ASN A 865 12.05 -5.02 -32.54
CA ASN A 865 11.32 -3.82 -32.16
C ASN A 865 9.84 -4.16 -31.89
N PHE A 866 9.21 -4.91 -32.80
CA PHE A 866 7.79 -5.24 -32.77
C PHE A 866 7.43 -6.09 -31.54
N ASP A 867 8.24 -7.12 -31.25
CA ASP A 867 8.05 -8.02 -30.11
C ASP A 867 8.00 -7.26 -28.78
N ALA A 868 8.96 -6.37 -28.53
CA ALA A 868 9.02 -5.59 -27.30
C ALA A 868 7.86 -4.61 -27.18
N MET A 869 7.46 -3.94 -28.28
CA MET A 869 6.27 -3.08 -28.32
C MET A 869 4.99 -3.85 -27.98
N VAL A 870 4.83 -5.09 -28.48
CA VAL A 870 3.65 -5.92 -28.18
C VAL A 870 3.66 -6.44 -26.74
N SER A 871 4.80 -6.84 -26.17
CA SER A 871 4.87 -7.19 -24.73
C SER A 871 4.52 -6.01 -23.82
N PHE A 872 5.04 -4.83 -24.13
CA PHE A 872 4.68 -3.60 -23.42
C PHE A 872 3.17 -3.35 -23.50
N SER A 873 2.60 -3.43 -24.72
CA SER A 873 1.16 -3.29 -24.99
C SER A 873 0.30 -4.24 -24.15
N TYR A 874 0.71 -5.51 -24.06
CA TYR A 874 -0.01 -6.53 -23.29
C TYR A 874 -0.04 -6.21 -21.79
N ASN A 875 1.03 -5.62 -21.26
CA ASN A 875 1.22 -5.39 -19.84
C ASN A 875 0.69 -4.03 -19.33
N VAL A 876 0.70 -2.97 -20.15
CA VAL A 876 0.20 -1.63 -19.74
C VAL A 876 -1.03 -1.15 -20.53
N GLY A 877 -1.45 -1.90 -21.56
CA GLY A 877 -2.55 -1.56 -22.45
C GLY A 877 -2.09 -0.89 -23.75
N ALA A 878 -2.83 -1.13 -24.83
CA ALA A 878 -2.49 -0.69 -26.19
C ALA A 878 -2.80 0.79 -26.50
N GLY A 879 -3.48 1.52 -25.61
CA GLY A 879 -4.01 2.87 -25.89
C GLY A 879 -2.95 3.95 -26.13
N TYR A 880 -1.72 3.77 -25.63
CA TYR A 880 -0.64 4.76 -25.76
C TYR A 880 -0.14 4.97 -27.19
N TRP A 881 -0.35 3.99 -28.08
CA TRP A 881 0.02 4.07 -29.49
C TRP A 881 -0.87 4.99 -30.32
N SER A 882 -2.11 5.27 -29.86
CA SER A 882 -3.12 6.04 -30.59
C SER A 882 -3.72 7.23 -29.82
N GLY A 883 -3.51 7.32 -28.50
CA GLY A 883 -4.02 8.41 -27.67
C GLY A 883 -3.24 9.72 -27.83
N SER A 884 -3.93 10.86 -27.68
CA SER A 884 -3.34 12.22 -27.74
C SER A 884 -2.50 12.61 -26.50
N SER A 885 -2.45 11.77 -25.47
CA SER A 885 -1.63 12.00 -24.28
C SER A 885 -0.13 12.01 -24.63
N ALA A 886 0.65 12.75 -23.85
CA ALA A 886 2.12 12.68 -23.91
C ALA A 886 2.59 11.27 -23.55
N PHE A 887 3.51 10.73 -24.35
CA PHE A 887 4.05 9.38 -24.19
C PHE A 887 5.44 9.34 -24.82
N ASP A 888 6.46 9.64 -24.02
CA ASP A 888 7.80 10.00 -24.49
C ASP A 888 8.46 8.88 -25.32
N ILE A 889 8.17 7.61 -25.00
CA ILE A 889 8.55 6.43 -25.80
C ILE A 889 8.08 6.56 -27.26
N ARG A 890 6.83 6.99 -27.49
CA ARG A 890 6.31 7.22 -28.84
C ARG A 890 6.98 8.41 -29.50
N GLU A 891 7.23 9.49 -28.77
CA GLU A 891 7.92 10.66 -29.36
C GLU A 891 9.36 10.32 -29.77
N ILE A 892 10.06 9.48 -29.01
CA ILE A 892 11.38 8.91 -29.37
C ILE A 892 11.26 8.05 -30.63
N MET A 893 10.27 7.15 -30.75
CA MET A 893 10.01 6.38 -31.98
C MET A 893 9.68 7.27 -33.19
N LEU A 894 8.98 8.38 -32.96
CA LEU A 894 8.68 9.42 -33.95
C LEU A 894 9.87 10.36 -34.23
N ASN A 895 11.04 10.10 -33.64
CA ASN A 895 12.31 10.74 -33.95
C ASN A 895 13.29 9.78 -34.67
N SER A 896 13.06 8.47 -34.59
CA SER A 896 13.85 7.43 -35.28
C SER A 896 13.78 7.52 -36.81
N VAL A 897 14.67 8.30 -37.41
CA VAL A 897 14.94 8.35 -38.86
C VAL A 897 16.29 7.73 -39.18
N VAL A 898 16.43 7.16 -40.38
CA VAL A 898 17.76 6.87 -40.95
C VAL A 898 18.55 8.19 -41.00
N PRO A 899 19.76 8.27 -40.40
CA PRO A 899 20.53 9.50 -40.34
C PRO A 899 20.76 10.11 -41.74
N PRO A 900 20.29 11.34 -42.00
CA PRO A 900 20.43 11.98 -43.30
C PRO A 900 21.84 12.55 -43.49
N THR A 901 22.28 12.66 -44.74
CA THR A 901 23.44 13.49 -45.11
C THR A 901 23.13 14.95 -44.79
N ILE A 902 23.92 15.56 -43.90
CA ILE A 902 23.75 16.96 -43.51
C ILE A 902 24.53 17.87 -44.49
N PRO A 903 23.91 18.90 -45.09
CA PRO A 903 24.61 19.85 -45.95
C PRO A 903 25.36 20.90 -45.12
N ALA A 904 26.23 21.69 -45.77
CA ALA A 904 27.08 22.69 -45.10
C ALA A 904 26.33 23.82 -44.35
N GLY A 905 25.02 23.97 -44.56
CA GLY A 905 24.15 24.89 -43.79
C GLY A 905 23.33 24.23 -42.68
N GLY A 906 23.52 22.93 -42.43
CA GLY A 906 22.72 22.14 -41.50
C GLY A 906 21.35 21.71 -42.04
N LEU A 907 20.59 20.97 -41.23
CA LEU A 907 19.17 20.67 -41.44
C LEU A 907 18.34 21.18 -40.27
N SER A 908 17.25 21.88 -40.56
CA SER A 908 16.37 22.43 -39.52
C SER A 908 15.56 21.34 -38.80
N ALA A 909 15.47 21.49 -37.49
CA ALA A 909 14.85 20.55 -36.57
C ALA A 909 14.22 21.29 -35.38
N SER A 910 13.58 20.53 -34.49
CA SER A 910 13.05 21.03 -33.22
C SER A 910 13.25 20.02 -32.10
N ALA A 911 13.36 20.52 -30.87
CA ALA A 911 13.28 19.72 -29.66
C ALA A 911 11.85 19.22 -29.45
N THR A 912 11.65 17.92 -29.20
CA THR A 912 10.33 17.33 -28.88
C THR A 912 10.17 17.02 -27.40
N LEU A 913 11.29 16.86 -26.69
CA LEU A 913 11.41 16.67 -25.25
C LEU A 913 12.48 17.65 -24.74
N ASN A 914 12.52 17.90 -23.43
CA ASN A 914 13.70 18.56 -22.84
C ASN A 914 14.91 17.62 -22.95
N PHE A 915 16.10 18.16 -23.22
CA PHE A 915 17.34 17.39 -23.22
C PHE A 915 18.56 18.22 -22.81
N ASP A 916 19.56 17.56 -22.23
CA ASP A 916 20.87 18.17 -21.97
C ASP A 916 21.73 18.17 -23.24
N LEU A 917 22.46 19.27 -23.44
CA LEU A 917 23.43 19.46 -24.52
C LEU A 917 24.86 19.19 -24.00
N PHE A 918 25.68 18.48 -24.78
CA PHE A 918 27.00 17.98 -24.36
C PHE A 918 28.14 18.50 -25.27
N PRO A 919 29.40 18.60 -24.80
CA PRO A 919 30.53 19.07 -25.62
C PRO A 919 30.98 18.06 -26.68
N SER A 920 30.65 16.78 -26.51
CA SER A 920 30.94 15.69 -27.45
C SER A 920 29.76 14.72 -27.53
N ALA A 921 29.79 13.77 -28.46
CA ALA A 921 28.75 12.72 -28.61
C ALA A 921 28.79 11.66 -27.48
N SER A 922 28.85 12.12 -26.23
CA SER A 922 28.92 11.33 -25.01
C SER A 922 28.51 12.19 -23.82
N SER A 923 27.72 11.63 -22.90
CA SER A 923 27.35 12.29 -21.65
C SER A 923 28.53 12.47 -20.67
N GLY A 924 29.65 11.78 -20.89
CA GLY A 924 30.84 11.85 -20.04
C GLY A 924 31.56 13.21 -20.05
N GLY A 925 31.25 14.09 -21.00
CA GLY A 925 31.80 15.45 -21.06
C GLY A 925 31.13 16.47 -20.12
N GLY A 926 30.05 16.09 -19.43
CA GLY A 926 29.23 17.01 -18.64
C GLY A 926 28.28 17.88 -19.48
N ARG A 927 27.32 18.52 -18.82
CA ARG A 927 26.30 19.36 -19.46
C ARG A 927 26.84 20.75 -19.81
N LEU A 928 26.59 21.19 -21.05
CA LEU A 928 26.71 22.59 -21.47
C LEU A 928 25.50 23.41 -21.01
N THR A 929 24.30 23.00 -21.43
CA THR A 929 23.02 23.64 -21.10
C THR A 929 21.87 22.64 -21.23
N GLU A 930 20.67 23.02 -20.76
CA GLU A 930 19.42 22.32 -21.04
C GLU A 930 18.70 22.99 -22.21
N VAL A 931 18.21 22.20 -23.16
CA VAL A 931 17.38 22.65 -24.28
C VAL A 931 15.93 22.25 -23.99
N ALA A 932 15.04 23.23 -23.91
CA ALA A 932 13.62 22.99 -23.68
C ALA A 932 12.92 22.42 -24.92
N ALA A 933 11.87 21.62 -24.71
CA ALA A 933 10.97 21.19 -25.78
C ALA A 933 10.43 22.38 -26.61
N SER A 934 10.11 22.14 -27.88
CA SER A 934 9.73 23.13 -28.89
C SER A 934 10.82 24.14 -29.32
N THR A 935 12.03 24.11 -28.75
CA THR A 935 13.16 24.92 -29.24
C THR A 935 13.50 24.56 -30.70
N SER A 936 13.63 25.56 -31.57
CA SER A 936 14.11 25.39 -32.95
C SER A 936 15.62 25.15 -32.98
N LEU A 937 16.09 24.23 -33.83
CA LEU A 937 17.47 23.76 -33.89
C LEU A 937 17.96 23.69 -35.34
N GLN A 938 19.27 23.85 -35.55
CA GLN A 938 19.93 23.40 -36.79
C GLN A 938 20.82 22.19 -36.46
N VAL A 939 20.56 21.03 -37.06
CA VAL A 939 21.44 19.85 -36.98
C VAL A 939 22.61 20.06 -37.94
N LEU A 940 23.83 20.06 -37.41
CA LEU A 940 25.07 20.34 -38.15
C LEU A 940 25.78 19.06 -38.62
N GLN A 941 25.71 17.99 -37.84
CA GLN A 941 26.23 16.66 -38.19
C GLN A 941 25.59 15.57 -37.33
N THR A 942 25.80 14.31 -37.71
CA THR A 942 25.25 13.11 -37.06
C THR A 942 26.32 12.05 -36.86
N THR A 943 26.25 11.29 -35.77
CA THR A 943 27.06 10.08 -35.56
C THR A 943 26.24 8.95 -34.94
N VAL A 944 26.63 7.71 -35.24
CA VAL A 944 25.97 6.49 -34.78
C VAL A 944 27.02 5.56 -34.20
N ASP A 945 26.84 5.16 -32.94
CA ASP A 945 27.59 4.06 -32.36
C ASP A 945 26.84 2.75 -32.61
N ALA A 946 27.37 1.94 -33.54
CA ALA A 946 26.78 0.64 -33.88
C ALA A 946 26.79 -0.38 -32.72
N SER A 947 27.62 -0.17 -31.70
CA SER A 947 27.80 -1.07 -30.55
C SER A 947 26.86 -0.74 -29.39
N THR A 948 26.68 0.53 -29.01
CA THR A 948 25.69 0.93 -27.98
C THR A 948 24.31 1.27 -28.55
N LYS A 949 24.16 1.33 -29.88
CA LYS A 949 22.98 1.86 -30.59
C LYS A 949 22.61 3.28 -30.15
N SER A 950 23.60 4.06 -29.74
CA SER A 950 23.44 5.50 -29.52
C SER A 950 23.46 6.24 -30.85
N VAL A 951 22.58 7.23 -31.01
CA VAL A 951 22.49 8.08 -32.20
C VAL A 951 22.50 9.53 -31.73
N TRP A 952 23.51 10.28 -32.17
CA TRP A 952 23.77 11.65 -31.70
C TRP A 952 23.75 12.65 -32.85
N TYR A 953 23.12 13.78 -32.63
CA TYR A 953 23.14 14.93 -33.52
C TYR A 953 23.93 16.07 -32.86
N GLN A 954 24.84 16.70 -33.59
CA GLN A 954 25.35 18.01 -33.20
C GLN A 954 24.33 19.05 -33.62
N VAL A 955 23.88 19.89 -32.71
CA VAL A 955 22.89 20.94 -32.94
C VAL A 955 23.41 22.31 -32.55
N GLN A 956 22.95 23.33 -33.27
CA GLN A 956 22.99 24.73 -32.85
C GLN A 956 21.61 25.16 -32.35
N THR A 957 21.57 25.85 -31.20
CA THR A 957 20.35 26.46 -30.65
C THR A 957 20.22 27.94 -31.06
N PRO A 958 19.05 28.60 -30.90
CA PRO A 958 18.83 29.98 -31.36
C PRO A 958 19.74 31.05 -30.73
N ASP A 959 20.37 30.75 -29.59
CA ASP A 959 21.38 31.59 -28.93
C ASP A 959 22.78 31.50 -29.59
N GLY A 960 22.95 30.60 -30.58
CA GLY A 960 24.21 30.31 -31.24
C GLY A 960 25.03 29.18 -30.60
N THR A 961 24.65 28.69 -29.41
CA THR A 961 25.33 27.60 -28.69
C THR A 961 25.33 26.32 -29.54
N VAL A 962 26.49 25.68 -29.68
CA VAL A 962 26.68 24.42 -30.43
C VAL A 962 27.09 23.30 -29.48
N GLY A 963 26.45 22.13 -29.61
CA GLY A 963 26.82 20.93 -28.86
C GLY A 963 26.10 19.68 -29.36
N TRP A 964 26.26 18.56 -28.69
CA TRP A 964 25.71 17.26 -29.07
C TRP A 964 24.53 16.85 -28.19
N ALA A 965 23.55 16.18 -28.79
CA ALA A 965 22.37 15.65 -28.11
C ALA A 965 21.93 14.32 -28.74
N ARG A 966 21.22 13.49 -27.97
CA ARG A 966 20.68 12.21 -28.44
C ARG A 966 19.49 12.44 -29.39
N SER A 967 19.43 11.70 -30.49
CA SER A 967 18.39 11.85 -31.52
C SER A 967 16.96 11.65 -30.99
N GLY A 968 16.81 10.83 -29.93
CA GLY A 968 15.51 10.53 -29.32
C GLY A 968 14.69 11.75 -28.88
N ALA A 969 15.31 12.92 -28.69
CA ALA A 969 14.62 14.16 -28.33
C ALA A 969 14.47 15.18 -29.49
N ILE A 970 14.94 14.86 -30.71
CA ILE A 970 15.07 15.82 -31.82
C ILE A 970 14.29 15.34 -33.07
N ARG A 971 13.49 16.23 -33.65
CA ARG A 971 12.68 15.97 -34.86
C ARG A 971 13.04 16.95 -35.97
N PHE A 972 13.57 16.45 -37.08
CA PHE A 972 13.78 17.25 -38.29
C PHE A 972 12.46 17.85 -38.79
N SER A 973 12.47 19.11 -39.26
CA SER A 973 11.27 19.80 -39.75
C SER A 973 10.63 19.12 -40.96
N ASN A 974 11.44 18.38 -41.74
CA ASN A 974 11.01 17.54 -42.86
C ASN A 974 10.98 16.03 -42.54
N ALA A 975 10.90 15.63 -41.26
CA ALA A 975 10.89 14.20 -40.86
C ALA A 975 9.74 13.37 -41.47
N ALA A 976 8.70 14.01 -42.01
CA ALA A 976 7.62 13.33 -42.75
C ALA A 976 8.07 12.76 -44.11
N SER A 977 9.09 13.36 -44.76
CA SER A 977 9.69 12.86 -46.01
C SER A 977 10.95 12.02 -45.81
N MET A 978 11.40 11.83 -44.57
CA MET A 978 12.55 10.99 -44.23
C MET A 978 12.13 9.52 -44.04
N GLN A 979 13.06 8.59 -44.27
CA GLN A 979 12.83 7.18 -43.94
C GLN A 979 12.87 7.00 -42.42
N ARG A 980 11.69 6.87 -41.81
CA ARG A 980 11.55 6.45 -40.41
C ARG A 980 11.82 4.96 -40.28
N ASP A 981 12.70 4.58 -39.36
CA ASP A 981 13.14 3.20 -39.17
C ASP A 981 13.62 2.97 -37.73
N LEU A 982 12.96 2.08 -37.00
CA LEU A 982 13.24 1.86 -35.57
C LEU A 982 14.63 1.27 -35.30
N SER A 983 15.33 0.77 -36.32
CA SER A 983 16.74 0.34 -36.21
C SER A 983 17.70 1.49 -35.84
N TYR A 984 17.27 2.74 -36.03
CA TYR A 984 18.04 3.96 -35.74
C TYR A 984 17.47 4.75 -34.54
N THR A 985 16.68 4.09 -33.70
CA THR A 985 16.26 4.62 -32.40
C THR A 985 17.46 4.69 -31.46
N ASP A 986 17.72 5.83 -30.81
CA ASP A 986 18.73 5.89 -29.74
C ASP A 986 18.30 4.99 -28.57
N ALA A 987 19.03 3.88 -28.39
CA ALA A 987 18.66 2.83 -27.44
C ALA A 987 18.70 3.29 -25.99
N TYR A 988 19.55 4.27 -25.66
CA TYR A 988 19.72 4.77 -24.30
C TYR A 988 18.56 5.68 -23.89
N ALA A 989 18.17 6.63 -24.76
CA ALA A 989 16.99 7.47 -24.56
C ALA A 989 15.73 6.59 -24.49
N MET A 990 15.59 5.64 -25.42
CA MET A 990 14.48 4.70 -25.43
C MET A 990 14.40 3.90 -24.12
N ALA A 991 15.49 3.29 -23.69
CA ALA A 991 15.48 2.44 -22.49
C ALA A 991 15.29 3.23 -21.19
N THR A 992 15.85 4.43 -21.09
CA THR A 992 15.69 5.30 -19.90
C THR A 992 14.21 5.66 -19.69
N GLU A 993 13.47 5.95 -20.77
CA GLU A 993 12.03 6.19 -20.70
C GLU A 993 11.21 4.91 -20.52
N TRP A 994 11.56 3.80 -21.19
CA TRP A 994 10.92 2.49 -21.01
C TRP A 994 10.99 2.00 -19.56
N LEU A 995 12.14 2.22 -18.89
CA LEU A 995 12.36 1.85 -17.49
C LEU A 995 11.50 2.65 -16.49
N ARG A 996 10.90 3.80 -16.87
CA ARG A 996 9.96 4.55 -16.01
C ARG A 996 8.61 3.84 -15.84
N TRP A 997 8.24 2.92 -16.74
CA TRP A 997 6.98 2.18 -16.73
C TRP A 997 7.02 0.98 -15.78
N ASN A 998 7.42 1.26 -14.54
CA ASN A 998 7.75 0.32 -13.48
C ASN A 998 6.73 0.25 -12.32
N GLN A 999 5.60 0.95 -12.44
CA GLN A 999 4.65 1.16 -11.34
C GLN A 999 3.26 0.60 -11.60
N ALA A 1000 2.59 0.17 -10.53
CA ALA A 1000 1.14 -0.05 -10.49
C ALA A 1000 0.57 0.55 -9.19
N GLY A 1001 -0.57 1.24 -9.26
CA GLY A 1001 -1.17 1.92 -8.09
C GLY A 1001 -0.22 2.91 -7.38
N GLY A 1002 0.71 3.54 -8.10
CA GLY A 1002 1.73 4.45 -7.54
C GLY A 1002 2.86 3.78 -6.76
N LYS A 1003 3.00 2.45 -6.84
CA LYS A 1003 4.10 1.67 -6.22
C LYS A 1003 4.96 1.03 -7.30
N VAL A 1004 6.27 1.05 -7.12
CA VAL A 1004 7.25 0.37 -7.98
C VAL A 1004 7.24 -1.13 -7.72
N TYR A 1005 7.29 -1.95 -8.77
CA TYR A 1005 7.43 -3.40 -8.64
C TYR A 1005 8.68 -3.89 -9.37
N ALA A 1006 9.52 -4.64 -8.66
CA ALA A 1006 10.74 -5.24 -9.22
C ALA A 1006 10.46 -6.08 -10.49
N GLY A 1007 9.34 -6.80 -10.52
CA GLY A 1007 8.90 -7.57 -11.69
C GLY A 1007 8.65 -6.69 -12.92
N LEU A 1008 8.06 -5.49 -12.74
CA LEU A 1008 7.88 -4.53 -13.83
C LEU A 1008 9.23 -3.93 -14.26
N VAL A 1009 10.10 -3.55 -13.32
CA VAL A 1009 11.45 -3.04 -13.65
C VAL A 1009 12.22 -4.04 -14.53
N TYR A 1010 12.32 -5.31 -14.11
CA TYR A 1010 13.06 -6.32 -14.86
C TYR A 1010 12.37 -6.71 -16.18
N ARG A 1011 11.03 -6.60 -16.27
CA ARG A 1011 10.30 -6.76 -17.54
C ARG A 1011 10.59 -5.63 -18.52
N ARG A 1012 10.51 -4.37 -18.08
CA ARG A 1012 10.88 -3.20 -18.91
C ARG A 1012 12.32 -3.31 -19.39
N LEU A 1013 13.24 -3.72 -18.51
CA LEU A 1013 14.62 -4.03 -18.86
C LEU A 1013 14.72 -5.13 -19.94
N GLY A 1014 14.04 -6.28 -19.76
CA GLY A 1014 13.99 -7.35 -20.75
C GLY A 1014 13.43 -6.90 -22.11
N GLU A 1015 12.38 -6.08 -22.10
CA GLU A 1015 11.81 -5.48 -23.31
C GLU A 1015 12.81 -4.55 -24.02
N THR A 1016 13.57 -3.71 -23.29
CA THR A 1016 14.59 -2.84 -23.91
C THR A 1016 15.76 -3.62 -24.52
N LYS A 1017 16.18 -4.71 -23.87
CA LYS A 1017 17.20 -5.64 -24.37
C LYS A 1017 16.77 -6.32 -25.68
N VAL A 1018 15.49 -6.66 -25.80
CA VAL A 1018 14.93 -7.16 -27.07
C VAL A 1018 14.81 -6.02 -28.08
N PHE A 1019 14.17 -4.89 -27.73
CA PHE A 1019 13.90 -3.77 -28.66
C PHE A 1019 15.15 -3.24 -29.34
N SER A 1020 16.25 -3.08 -28.60
CA SER A 1020 17.47 -2.42 -29.08
C SER A 1020 18.53 -3.37 -29.62
N PHE A 1021 18.58 -4.61 -29.10
CA PHE A 1021 19.68 -5.56 -29.34
C PHE A 1021 19.23 -6.97 -29.73
N GLY A 1022 17.92 -7.25 -29.78
CA GLY A 1022 17.40 -8.58 -30.05
C GLY A 1022 17.75 -9.62 -28.99
N ASN A 1023 18.12 -9.20 -27.78
CA ASN A 1023 18.70 -10.09 -26.77
C ASN A 1023 17.63 -10.78 -25.91
N TYR A 1024 16.82 -11.64 -26.54
CA TYR A 1024 15.81 -12.49 -25.86
C TYR A 1024 16.46 -13.34 -24.76
N THR A 1025 17.69 -13.79 -24.97
CA THR A 1025 18.47 -14.60 -24.01
C THR A 1025 18.70 -13.88 -22.69
N GLU A 1026 18.97 -12.58 -22.69
CA GLU A 1026 19.07 -11.75 -21.46
C GLU A 1026 17.74 -11.11 -21.02
N ALA A 1027 16.66 -11.28 -21.77
CA ALA A 1027 15.30 -10.97 -21.32
C ALA A 1027 14.65 -12.16 -20.57
N ASP A 1028 15.14 -13.38 -20.78
CA ASP A 1028 14.65 -14.58 -20.12
C ASP A 1028 14.91 -14.55 -18.60
N SER A 1029 13.85 -14.72 -17.81
CA SER A 1029 13.91 -14.70 -16.34
C SER A 1029 14.81 -15.81 -15.75
N ALA A 1030 15.16 -16.84 -16.52
CA ALA A 1030 16.12 -17.87 -16.13
C ALA A 1030 17.60 -17.44 -16.30
N ASN A 1031 17.89 -16.34 -16.99
CA ASN A 1031 19.25 -15.91 -17.30
C ASN A 1031 19.90 -15.13 -16.13
N ALA A 1032 21.18 -15.40 -15.85
CA ALA A 1032 21.96 -14.70 -14.83
C ALA A 1032 22.15 -13.19 -15.09
N ASN A 1033 21.95 -12.73 -16.33
CA ASN A 1033 21.97 -11.32 -16.72
C ASN A 1033 20.58 -10.69 -16.81
N TYR A 1034 19.48 -11.44 -16.57
CA TYR A 1034 18.09 -10.94 -16.69
C TYR A 1034 17.90 -9.56 -16.04
N LYS A 1035 18.29 -9.48 -14.77
CA LYS A 1035 18.11 -8.32 -13.89
C LYS A 1035 19.20 -7.25 -14.05
N LYS A 1036 20.27 -7.53 -14.80
CA LYS A 1036 21.45 -6.67 -14.90
C LYS A 1036 21.33 -5.60 -15.95
N ASN A 1037 21.93 -4.43 -15.70
CA ASN A 1037 22.02 -3.33 -16.65
C ASN A 1037 23.17 -3.53 -17.67
N THR A 1038 23.09 -4.58 -18.49
CA THR A 1038 24.16 -4.98 -19.44
C THR A 1038 24.48 -3.97 -20.55
N TYR A 1039 23.68 -2.91 -20.69
CA TYR A 1039 23.84 -1.85 -21.69
C TYR A 1039 23.99 -0.44 -21.08
N GLY A 1040 24.13 -0.32 -19.75
CA GLY A 1040 24.44 0.94 -19.06
C GLY A 1040 23.36 2.03 -19.15
N TYR A 1041 22.09 1.65 -19.28
CA TYR A 1041 20.96 2.58 -19.34
C TYR A 1041 20.78 3.35 -18.01
N THR A 1042 20.27 4.59 -18.02
CA THR A 1042 19.94 5.26 -16.75
C THR A 1042 18.65 4.69 -16.16
N TYR A 1043 18.74 4.21 -14.92
CA TYR A 1043 17.54 3.90 -14.13
C TYR A 1043 16.93 5.20 -13.59
N PRO A 1044 15.61 5.43 -13.77
CA PRO A 1044 14.92 6.52 -13.10
C PRO A 1044 14.98 6.31 -11.58
N VAL A 1045 14.93 7.40 -10.79
CA VAL A 1045 15.11 7.37 -9.32
C VAL A 1045 14.18 6.36 -8.62
N SER A 1046 12.98 6.13 -9.15
CA SER A 1046 12.04 5.11 -8.62
C SER A 1046 12.53 3.67 -8.81
N ALA A 1047 13.32 3.39 -9.85
CA ALA A 1047 13.83 2.07 -10.19
C ALA A 1047 15.28 1.82 -9.74
N GLN A 1048 16.07 2.86 -9.43
CA GLN A 1048 17.47 2.73 -8.99
C GLN A 1048 17.73 1.67 -7.89
N PRO A 1049 16.84 1.44 -6.90
CA PRO A 1049 16.99 0.34 -5.92
C PRO A 1049 16.97 -1.09 -6.49
N TYR A 1050 16.77 -1.25 -7.80
CA TYR A 1050 16.70 -2.54 -8.51
C TYR A 1050 17.79 -2.70 -9.57
N GLU A 1051 18.74 -1.77 -9.70
CA GLU A 1051 19.87 -1.89 -10.62
C GLU A 1051 20.89 -2.96 -10.15
N GLN A 1052 21.41 -3.78 -11.08
CA GLN A 1052 22.28 -4.96 -10.81
C GLN A 1052 23.37 -5.15 -11.87
#